data_AF-A0A9W8K8H7-F1
#
_entry.id   AF-A0A9W8K8H7-F1
#
_cell.length_a   1.000
_cell.length_b   1.000
_cell.length_c   1.000
_cell.angle_alpha   90.00
_cell.angle_beta   90.00
_cell.angle_gamma   90.00
#
_symmetry.space_group_name_H-M   'P 1'
#
loop_
_entity.id
_entity.type
_entity.pdbx_description
1 polymer ?
#
loop_
_entity_poly.entity_id
_entity_poly.type
_entity_poly.pdbx_seq_one_letter_code
_entity_poly.pdbx_strand_id
1 'polypeptide(L)'
;MRSVALSLLALAASGTLAQSSADAPKPTFTPTKIKAPFVEQFTEDWTDRWTPSEATKKTPVGGETFSYVGKWEVEDPTISFIEGDKGLVAKSKAAHHAISAPFSKPIDFKTKPLVVQYEVKYQKGGNCGGGYVKLLEDGFQTSGKEFSDTTPWVVMFGPDLTCPGTKVHFIFRYKSPKTGETEEKHLKLPPRPTIEKLTNLYTLIVNPDNTFEVWINGESEKKGSLLEDFDPAVNPPKEIDDPEDSKPADWVDEAMIPDPDAKKPDDWDEDAPYEILDEEAVKPEGWLDDEPLSIPDPDATKPEEWDDEEDGDWIAPTVPNPKCAEAPGCGEWKRPYRHNPAYKGKWSPPQVSNPAYKGVWAPRKIPNPNFYEDPTPVKSLNKIGGVGIELWTMTEDILFDNLYIGHSVEDAKKFAAETFEIKKPLEVAADKPADADEDEDEKISFKDDPVSFIRARVISFIEAARENPLEAFKTQPETGAALAGALFTLFGMLGALVSIVGGAQKPVVTKSTKKTEAPVEEKKKEEAAPVSSAVDKKDDGLKKRKPQKRAKLDHLTQEDFKNGVFLAPMVRSGALPTRLFALKHGATLVWGPEIVDKAILHATREVDPETGVISYNGVSRAIFTTHPIEKPYLIYQIGSADPELAVQAAKTVIRDISGVDLNCGCPKPFSTHAGMGAALLTNPDLLCSILTALRKEMPPNITVTAKIRLLPSQEDTLKLVERIVDTGISALTVHCRTRNMREKDAAVIERLREIVNFVERMGRGIAVIENGDCKGWEDAKRVREVTGAHSVMIARGAESNPSCFLSSPLKDVERTLVPSYLRISQYLQNHWSLTKFCVNQFKGIRVEVTKAESHELHQTLSRAKGYGDIKDVMGPATGKEDFQEIVNFIQENSPRERRLLVEEESSASQSAPAELKAGSESPNLPLRDLQDEIKIVTPEGTQNPEPPGSGAPFLPSETSKVHATIPGRDATTPTPSGNLSCFHVDLHI
;
A
#
# COMPACT_ATOMS: atom_id res chain seq x y z
N MET A 1 -65.18 10.78 38.87
CA MET A 1 -65.11 9.30 39.05
C MET A 1 -63.91 8.81 38.27
N ARG A 2 -63.06 7.89 38.73
CA ARG A 2 -62.67 7.42 40.08
C ARG A 2 -61.35 6.63 39.88
N SER A 3 -60.35 6.78 40.74
CA SER A 3 -59.05 6.06 40.69
C SER A 3 -58.19 6.18 39.43
N VAL A 4 -57.42 7.27 39.33
CA VAL A 4 -56.03 7.21 38.84
C VAL A 4 -55.14 7.21 40.09
N ALA A 5 -54.66 6.04 40.52
CA ALA A 5 -53.69 5.89 41.62
C ALA A 5 -53.20 4.43 41.77
N LEU A 6 -52.05 4.10 41.16
CA LEU A 6 -50.97 3.29 41.72
C LEU A 6 -49.77 3.30 40.73
N SER A 7 -48.60 2.80 41.16
CA SER A 7 -47.33 2.78 40.39
C SER A 7 -46.56 4.11 40.30
N LEU A 8 -46.38 4.78 41.44
CA LEU A 8 -45.39 5.85 41.64
C LEU A 8 -44.36 5.41 42.71
N LEU A 9 -43.64 4.30 42.45
CA LEU A 9 -42.69 3.70 43.40
C LEU A 9 -41.74 2.67 42.74
N ALA A 10 -41.02 3.07 41.69
CA ALA A 10 -39.98 2.24 41.04
C ALA A 10 -38.85 3.03 40.32
N LEU A 11 -38.88 4.37 40.31
CA LEU A 11 -37.91 5.24 39.63
C LEU A 11 -37.18 6.14 40.65
N ALA A 12 -36.46 5.49 41.56
CA ALA A 12 -35.65 6.12 42.60
C ALA A 12 -34.50 5.18 43.07
N ALA A 13 -33.92 4.42 42.13
CA ALA A 13 -32.88 3.41 42.40
C ALA A 13 -31.92 3.23 41.21
N SER A 14 -31.63 4.31 40.48
CA SER A 14 -30.83 4.30 39.24
C SER A 14 -29.99 5.58 39.07
N GLY A 15 -29.51 6.14 40.19
CA GLY A 15 -28.84 7.44 40.22
C GLY A 15 -27.82 7.62 41.35
N THR A 16 -27.28 6.52 41.88
CA THR A 16 -26.21 6.52 42.92
C THR A 16 -25.36 5.24 42.84
N LEU A 17 -24.75 4.95 41.68
CA LEU A 17 -23.65 3.96 41.55
C LEU A 17 -22.51 4.45 40.62
N ALA A 18 -22.34 5.77 40.51
CA ALA A 18 -21.05 6.35 40.12
C ALA A 18 -20.16 6.45 41.37
N GLN A 19 -19.62 5.30 41.81
CA GLN A 19 -18.68 5.20 42.91
C GLN A 19 -17.64 4.13 42.57
N SER A 20 -16.36 4.45 42.74
CA SER A 20 -15.24 3.56 42.43
C SER A 20 -15.19 2.36 43.38
N SER A 21 -15.89 1.28 43.04
CA SER A 21 -15.92 0.03 43.83
C SER A 21 -15.26 -1.12 43.06
N ALA A 22 -13.95 -1.30 43.26
CA ALA A 22 -13.21 -2.50 42.83
C ALA A 22 -13.55 -3.76 43.67
N ASP A 23 -14.74 -3.79 44.26
CA ASP A 23 -15.14 -4.65 45.39
C ASP A 23 -16.64 -5.02 45.33
N ALA A 24 -17.30 -4.77 44.19
CA ALA A 24 -18.62 -5.31 43.90
C ALA A 24 -18.47 -6.78 43.45
N PRO A 25 -19.24 -7.74 44.02
CA PRO A 25 -19.10 -9.15 43.66
C PRO A 25 -19.50 -9.37 42.20
N LYS A 26 -18.58 -9.96 41.42
CA LYS A 26 -18.84 -10.33 40.03
C LYS A 26 -19.94 -11.40 39.97
N PRO A 27 -20.80 -11.40 38.92
CA PRO A 27 -21.69 -12.54 38.68
C PRO A 27 -20.87 -13.82 38.48
N THR A 28 -21.24 -14.90 39.17
CA THR A 28 -20.60 -16.21 38.99
C THR A 28 -21.21 -16.94 37.80
N PHE A 29 -20.37 -17.56 36.97
CA PHE A 29 -20.80 -18.37 35.84
C PHE A 29 -21.76 -19.50 36.26
N THR A 30 -22.78 -19.74 35.44
CA THR A 30 -23.76 -20.81 35.66
C THR A 30 -24.03 -21.49 34.31
N PRO A 31 -23.71 -22.79 34.13
CA PRO A 31 -23.97 -23.50 32.89
C PRO A 31 -25.44 -23.43 32.46
N THR A 32 -25.67 -23.23 31.16
CA THR A 32 -27.01 -23.06 30.59
C THR A 32 -27.90 -24.30 30.79
N LYS A 33 -29.21 -24.06 30.80
CA LYS A 33 -30.25 -25.10 30.77
C LYS A 33 -30.84 -25.29 29.37
N ILE A 34 -30.40 -24.50 28.40
CA ILE A 34 -30.82 -24.55 27.00
C ILE A 34 -30.34 -25.86 26.36
N LYS A 35 -31.15 -26.42 25.46
CA LYS A 35 -30.87 -27.71 24.81
C LYS A 35 -30.97 -27.60 23.30
N ALA A 36 -29.80 -27.55 22.66
CA ALA A 36 -29.64 -27.69 21.21
C ALA A 36 -28.97 -29.05 20.88
N PRO A 37 -28.90 -29.44 19.59
CA PRO A 37 -28.08 -30.57 19.14
C PRO A 37 -26.61 -30.51 19.57
N PHE A 38 -26.04 -29.29 19.64
CA PHE A 38 -24.74 -29.03 20.26
C PHE A 38 -24.77 -27.70 21.02
N VAL A 39 -24.23 -27.70 22.24
CA VAL A 39 -24.02 -26.53 23.10
C VAL A 39 -22.66 -26.69 23.78
N GLU A 40 -21.83 -25.65 23.83
CA GLU A 40 -20.53 -25.65 24.49
C GLU A 40 -20.27 -24.32 25.24
N GLN A 41 -19.72 -24.44 26.45
CA GLN A 41 -19.32 -23.34 27.36
C GLN A 41 -18.04 -23.69 28.15
N PHE A 42 -17.23 -24.62 27.61
CA PHE A 42 -15.92 -25.05 28.11
C PHE A 42 -15.85 -25.34 29.62
N THR A 43 -16.89 -26.02 30.13
CA THR A 43 -16.94 -26.62 31.47
C THR A 43 -15.81 -27.63 31.70
N GLU A 44 -15.58 -28.03 32.97
CA GLU A 44 -14.43 -28.88 33.36
C GLU A 44 -14.29 -30.21 32.58
N ASP A 45 -15.37 -30.69 31.96
CA ASP A 45 -15.45 -31.90 31.13
C ASP A 45 -15.25 -31.66 29.61
N TRP A 46 -14.80 -30.47 29.19
CA TRP A 46 -14.62 -30.13 27.77
C TRP A 46 -13.65 -31.06 27.02
N THR A 47 -12.67 -31.64 27.72
CA THR A 47 -11.70 -32.60 27.16
C THR A 47 -12.32 -33.92 26.72
N ASP A 48 -13.51 -34.25 27.23
CA ASP A 48 -14.27 -35.43 26.82
C ASP A 48 -15.10 -35.17 25.55
N ARG A 49 -15.21 -33.89 25.15
CA ARG A 49 -15.98 -33.43 23.96
C ARG A 49 -15.08 -33.01 22.79
N TRP A 50 -13.97 -32.32 23.07
CA TRP A 50 -13.07 -31.79 22.05
C TRP A 50 -11.77 -32.60 21.96
N THR A 51 -11.25 -32.76 20.74
CA THR A 51 -9.95 -33.38 20.51
C THR A 51 -9.11 -32.53 19.55
N PRO A 52 -7.90 -32.08 19.98
CA PRO A 52 -6.92 -31.45 19.11
C PRO A 52 -6.45 -32.39 17.99
N SER A 53 -6.14 -31.82 16.83
CA SER A 53 -5.62 -32.57 15.71
C SER A 53 -4.13 -32.91 15.90
N GLU A 54 -3.76 -34.11 15.48
CA GLU A 54 -2.38 -34.58 15.32
C GLU A 54 -2.01 -34.70 13.83
N ALA A 55 -2.90 -34.26 12.93
CA ALA A 55 -2.77 -34.40 11.49
C ALA A 55 -1.65 -33.53 10.90
N THR A 56 -1.33 -33.81 9.63
CA THR A 56 -0.39 -33.02 8.84
C THR A 56 -1.02 -32.56 7.52
N LYS A 57 -0.82 -31.29 7.21
CA LYS A 57 -1.24 -30.59 6.00
C LYS A 57 -0.07 -30.57 5.01
N LYS A 58 -0.32 -30.98 3.76
CA LYS A 58 0.67 -30.88 2.68
C LYS A 58 0.23 -29.78 1.72
N THR A 59 1.10 -28.83 1.44
CA THR A 59 0.77 -27.78 0.48
C THR A 59 0.75 -28.33 -0.95
N PRO A 60 -0.23 -27.96 -1.81
CA PRO A 60 -0.21 -28.30 -3.23
C PRO A 60 1.01 -27.78 -3.99
N VAL A 61 1.65 -26.73 -3.45
CA VAL A 61 2.86 -26.09 -3.98
C VAL A 61 3.97 -26.22 -2.93
N GLY A 62 5.14 -26.75 -3.33
CA GLY A 62 6.34 -26.86 -2.49
C GLY A 62 6.56 -28.20 -1.79
N GLY A 63 5.50 -28.97 -1.49
CA GLY A 63 5.62 -30.30 -0.86
C GLY A 63 6.01 -30.28 0.62
N GLU A 64 6.07 -29.10 1.24
CA GLU A 64 6.26 -28.95 2.68
C GLU A 64 5.07 -29.55 3.45
N THR A 65 5.37 -30.15 4.60
CA THR A 65 4.39 -30.83 5.46
C THR A 65 4.30 -30.10 6.78
N PHE A 66 3.19 -29.40 7.00
CA PHE A 66 2.91 -28.61 8.20
C PHE A 66 2.06 -29.44 9.17
N SER A 67 2.48 -29.57 10.43
CA SER A 67 1.66 -30.19 11.48
C SER A 67 0.78 -29.14 12.17
N TYR A 68 -0.39 -29.54 12.68
CA TYR A 68 -1.25 -28.68 13.50
C TYR A 68 -0.67 -28.52 14.93
N VAL A 69 0.41 -27.74 15.06
CA VAL A 69 1.17 -27.53 16.31
C VAL A 69 0.59 -26.46 17.25
N GLY A 70 -0.54 -25.84 16.87
CA GLY A 70 -1.21 -24.81 17.66
C GLY A 70 -1.75 -25.34 18.99
N LYS A 71 -1.41 -24.67 20.10
CA LYS A 71 -1.84 -25.07 21.44
C LYS A 71 -3.24 -24.54 21.74
N TRP A 72 -4.00 -25.38 22.43
CA TRP A 72 -5.35 -25.10 22.93
C TRP A 72 -5.36 -25.25 24.44
N GLU A 73 -5.81 -24.20 25.14
CA GLU A 73 -5.95 -24.18 26.61
C GLU A 73 -7.33 -23.57 26.93
N VAL A 74 -7.99 -24.03 28.02
CA VAL A 74 -9.25 -23.44 28.49
C VAL A 74 -8.97 -22.62 29.74
N GLU A 75 -9.22 -21.32 29.64
CA GLU A 75 -8.84 -20.32 30.63
C GLU A 75 -9.89 -19.21 30.77
N ASP A 76 -9.89 -18.52 31.90
CA ASP A 76 -10.66 -17.30 32.11
C ASP A 76 -10.10 -16.16 31.22
N PRO A 77 -10.94 -15.30 30.62
CA PRO A 77 -10.46 -14.19 29.80
C PRO A 77 -9.61 -13.20 30.60
N THR A 78 -8.55 -12.69 29.96
CA THR A 78 -7.54 -11.74 30.48
C THR A 78 -8.15 -10.59 31.30
N ILE A 79 -9.32 -10.10 30.87
CA ILE A 79 -10.22 -9.31 31.70
C ILE A 79 -11.55 -10.06 31.76
N SER A 80 -11.86 -10.62 32.93
CA SER A 80 -13.08 -11.37 33.21
C SER A 80 -14.08 -10.54 34.02
N PHE A 81 -15.34 -10.52 33.55
CA PHE A 81 -16.48 -9.87 34.19
C PHE A 81 -17.50 -10.85 34.79
N ILE A 82 -17.41 -12.14 34.42
CA ILE A 82 -18.19 -13.23 34.97
C ILE A 82 -17.20 -14.27 35.53
N GLU A 83 -17.27 -14.55 36.83
CA GLU A 83 -16.31 -15.40 37.53
C GLU A 83 -16.50 -16.88 37.15
N GLY A 84 -15.48 -17.51 36.54
CA GLY A 84 -15.53 -18.88 36.05
C GLY A 84 -16.07 -19.05 34.62
N ASP A 85 -16.33 -17.95 33.90
CA ASP A 85 -16.73 -17.92 32.49
C ASP A 85 -15.48 -18.13 31.61
N LYS A 86 -15.16 -19.40 31.33
CA LYS A 86 -13.93 -19.81 30.63
C LYS A 86 -14.18 -20.09 29.16
N GLY A 87 -13.24 -19.66 28.31
CA GLY A 87 -13.27 -19.96 26.88
C GLY A 87 -12.12 -20.86 26.44
N LEU A 88 -12.27 -21.45 25.25
CA LEU A 88 -11.22 -22.19 24.56
C LEU A 88 -10.30 -21.22 23.83
N VAL A 89 -9.02 -21.22 24.15
CA VAL A 89 -8.06 -20.23 23.65
C VAL A 89 -7.00 -20.85 22.75
N ALA A 90 -6.83 -20.27 21.56
CA ALA A 90 -5.72 -20.54 20.65
C ALA A 90 -4.47 -19.76 21.11
N LYS A 91 -3.57 -20.44 21.84
CA LYS A 91 -2.46 -19.80 22.55
C LYS A 91 -1.23 -19.53 21.69
N SER A 92 -1.07 -20.21 20.55
CA SER A 92 0.19 -20.17 19.79
C SER A 92 0.19 -19.07 18.72
N LYS A 93 1.27 -18.28 18.64
CA LYS A 93 1.47 -17.32 17.55
C LYS A 93 2.04 -17.99 16.30
N ALA A 94 1.60 -17.55 15.12
CA ALA A 94 2.11 -17.99 13.81
C ALA A 94 2.01 -19.52 13.57
N ALA A 95 0.93 -20.14 14.05
CA ALA A 95 0.75 -21.59 14.05
C ALA A 95 -0.59 -22.02 13.44
N HIS A 96 -0.58 -23.20 12.81
CA HIS A 96 -1.81 -23.91 12.43
C HIS A 96 -2.41 -24.58 13.67
N HIS A 97 -3.63 -24.19 14.01
CA HIS A 97 -4.43 -24.80 15.06
C HIS A 97 -5.54 -25.63 14.42
N ALA A 98 -5.76 -26.85 14.91
CA ALA A 98 -6.95 -27.62 14.57
C ALA A 98 -7.47 -28.35 15.82
N ILE A 99 -8.77 -28.25 16.06
CA ILE A 99 -9.50 -28.95 17.13
C ILE A 99 -10.93 -29.20 16.66
N SER A 100 -11.56 -30.29 17.09
CA SER A 100 -12.95 -30.60 16.72
C SER A 100 -13.71 -31.34 17.82
N ALA A 101 -15.04 -31.23 17.77
CA ALA A 101 -15.98 -31.95 18.61
C ALA A 101 -17.05 -32.63 17.74
N PRO A 102 -17.20 -33.97 17.82
CA PRO A 102 -18.27 -34.70 17.13
C PRO A 102 -19.63 -34.45 17.80
N PHE A 103 -20.70 -34.42 17.01
CA PHE A 103 -22.05 -34.30 17.56
C PHE A 103 -22.61 -35.67 17.97
N SER A 104 -23.34 -35.71 19.09
CA SER A 104 -24.04 -36.93 19.55
C SER A 104 -25.09 -37.44 18.55
N LYS A 105 -25.61 -36.55 17.69
CA LYS A 105 -26.51 -36.84 16.58
C LYS A 105 -26.25 -35.85 15.44
N PRO A 106 -26.21 -36.29 14.17
CA PRO A 106 -26.06 -35.38 13.04
C PRO A 106 -27.23 -34.40 12.90
N ILE A 107 -26.92 -33.14 12.55
CA ILE A 107 -27.91 -32.09 12.31
C ILE A 107 -28.38 -32.14 10.85
N ASP A 108 -29.70 -32.13 10.67
CA ASP A 108 -30.38 -32.04 9.37
C ASP A 108 -31.29 -30.80 9.38
N PHE A 109 -31.01 -29.86 8.46
CA PHE A 109 -31.67 -28.56 8.38
C PHE A 109 -32.56 -28.40 7.13
N LYS A 110 -32.97 -29.52 6.53
CA LYS A 110 -33.83 -29.54 5.31
C LYS A 110 -35.30 -29.20 5.59
N THR A 111 -35.68 -29.14 6.88
CA THR A 111 -37.06 -28.89 7.36
C THR A 111 -37.15 -27.92 8.55
N LYS A 112 -36.01 -27.52 9.13
CA LYS A 112 -35.87 -26.57 10.23
C LYS A 112 -34.66 -25.69 9.94
N PRO A 113 -34.61 -24.42 10.36
CA PRO A 113 -33.43 -23.60 10.15
C PRO A 113 -32.21 -24.21 10.81
N LEU A 114 -31.03 -23.95 10.24
CA LEU A 114 -29.75 -24.10 10.93
C LEU A 114 -29.45 -22.77 11.62
N VAL A 115 -29.16 -22.80 12.91
CA VAL A 115 -28.72 -21.64 13.70
C VAL A 115 -27.36 -21.97 14.28
N VAL A 116 -26.37 -21.14 13.99
CA VAL A 116 -24.98 -21.26 14.46
C VAL A 116 -24.65 -19.95 15.17
N GLN A 117 -24.37 -19.97 16.46
CA GLN A 117 -24.01 -18.79 17.24
C GLN A 117 -22.80 -19.11 18.11
N TYR A 118 -21.84 -18.19 18.19
CA TYR A 118 -20.69 -18.29 19.11
C TYR A 118 -20.00 -16.95 19.29
N GLU A 119 -19.15 -16.88 20.31
CA GLU A 119 -18.35 -15.71 20.65
C GLU A 119 -16.89 -15.87 20.22
N VAL A 120 -16.28 -14.76 19.81
CA VAL A 120 -14.84 -14.63 19.59
C VAL A 120 -14.33 -13.38 20.32
N LYS A 121 -13.25 -13.53 21.09
CA LYS A 121 -12.54 -12.41 21.74
C LYS A 121 -11.06 -12.45 21.37
N TYR A 122 -10.61 -11.45 20.61
CA TYR A 122 -9.20 -11.26 20.30
C TYR A 122 -8.52 -10.55 21.48
N GLN A 123 -8.12 -11.30 22.51
CA GLN A 123 -7.75 -10.72 23.83
C GLN A 123 -6.63 -9.67 23.79
N LYS A 124 -5.71 -9.78 22.82
CA LYS A 124 -4.59 -8.83 22.58
C LYS A 124 -4.82 -7.88 21.40
N GLY A 125 -6.00 -7.89 20.80
CA GLY A 125 -6.32 -7.25 19.52
C GLY A 125 -5.98 -8.13 18.32
N GLY A 126 -6.89 -8.19 17.34
CA GLY A 126 -6.73 -9.00 16.13
C GLY A 126 -5.86 -8.30 15.09
N ASN A 127 -4.87 -9.01 14.51
CA ASN A 127 -3.98 -8.45 13.49
C ASN A 127 -3.96 -9.23 12.17
N CYS A 128 -3.82 -10.55 12.23
CA CYS A 128 -4.03 -11.44 11.09
C CYS A 128 -4.31 -12.87 11.58
N GLY A 129 -5.43 -13.46 11.17
CA GLY A 129 -5.83 -14.81 11.55
C GLY A 129 -7.33 -15.04 11.46
N GLY A 130 -7.71 -16.28 11.18
CA GLY A 130 -9.11 -16.70 11.20
C GLY A 130 -9.68 -16.75 12.61
N GLY A 131 -10.98 -16.50 12.74
CA GLY A 131 -11.79 -16.78 13.93
C GLY A 131 -13.07 -17.54 13.58
N TYR A 132 -13.07 -18.29 12.47
CA TYR A 132 -14.25 -18.98 11.93
C TYR A 132 -14.38 -20.44 12.41
N VAL A 133 -15.60 -20.96 12.38
CA VAL A 133 -15.91 -22.38 12.61
C VAL A 133 -16.23 -23.10 11.30
N LYS A 134 -15.93 -24.40 11.24
CA LYS A 134 -16.32 -25.33 10.16
C LYS A 134 -17.28 -26.37 10.70
N LEU A 135 -18.40 -26.57 10.01
CA LEU A 135 -19.42 -27.57 10.34
C LEU A 135 -19.14 -28.84 9.52
N LEU A 136 -18.62 -29.87 10.19
CA LEU A 136 -18.07 -31.07 9.56
C LEU A 136 -19.16 -31.97 8.98
N GLU A 137 -18.91 -32.64 7.87
CA GLU A 137 -19.88 -33.53 7.22
C GLU A 137 -20.04 -34.85 7.99
N ASP A 138 -21.29 -35.31 8.11
CA ASP A 138 -21.62 -36.57 8.76
C ASP A 138 -21.01 -37.79 8.06
N GLY A 139 -20.21 -38.55 8.80
CA GLY A 139 -19.38 -39.66 8.35
C GLY A 139 -17.88 -39.37 8.45
N PHE A 140 -17.47 -38.11 8.59
CA PHE A 140 -16.05 -37.69 8.59
C PHE A 140 -15.55 -37.18 9.95
N GLN A 141 -16.35 -37.31 11.01
CA GLN A 141 -15.99 -36.99 12.38
C GLN A 141 -15.08 -38.05 13.07
N THR A 142 -13.98 -38.47 12.43
CA THR A 142 -13.07 -39.53 12.94
C THR A 142 -12.10 -39.03 14.00
N SER A 143 -12.41 -39.28 15.27
CA SER A 143 -11.53 -39.15 16.45
C SER A 143 -10.88 -37.78 16.73
N GLY A 144 -11.13 -36.76 15.91
CA GLY A 144 -10.56 -35.40 16.00
C GLY A 144 -9.06 -35.30 15.67
N LYS A 145 -8.26 -36.32 15.97
CA LYS A 145 -6.81 -36.40 15.69
C LYS A 145 -6.46 -36.29 14.20
N GLU A 146 -7.37 -36.71 13.31
CA GLU A 146 -7.17 -36.66 11.85
C GLU A 146 -7.71 -35.37 11.21
N PHE A 147 -8.30 -34.46 11.99
CA PHE A 147 -8.98 -33.26 11.48
C PHE A 147 -8.00 -32.31 10.77
N SER A 148 -8.33 -31.94 9.54
CA SER A 148 -7.48 -31.18 8.63
C SER A 148 -8.29 -30.29 7.69
N ASP A 149 -7.59 -29.44 6.96
CA ASP A 149 -8.09 -28.65 5.84
C ASP A 149 -8.76 -29.48 4.72
N THR A 150 -8.37 -30.74 4.54
CA THR A 150 -8.97 -31.66 3.56
C THR A 150 -10.24 -32.34 4.07
N THR A 151 -10.57 -32.23 5.36
CA THR A 151 -11.76 -32.85 5.97
C THR A 151 -13.05 -32.29 5.32
N PRO A 152 -14.02 -33.14 4.93
CA PRO A 152 -15.31 -32.69 4.44
C PRO A 152 -16.09 -31.86 5.48
N TRP A 153 -16.63 -30.73 5.03
CA TRP A 153 -17.46 -29.81 5.81
C TRP A 153 -18.58 -29.24 4.94
N VAL A 154 -19.69 -28.86 5.55
CA VAL A 154 -20.92 -28.40 4.87
C VAL A 154 -20.99 -26.88 4.83
N VAL A 155 -20.65 -26.23 5.94
CA VAL A 155 -20.65 -24.76 6.11
C VAL A 155 -19.37 -24.30 6.82
N MET A 156 -18.80 -23.18 6.40
CA MET A 156 -17.80 -22.41 7.14
C MET A 156 -18.39 -21.02 7.45
N PHE A 157 -18.29 -20.59 8.71
CA PHE A 157 -18.89 -19.34 9.18
C PHE A 157 -18.03 -18.63 10.23
N GLY A 158 -17.85 -17.31 10.09
CA GLY A 158 -17.24 -16.46 11.12
C GLY A 158 -16.23 -15.43 10.64
N PRO A 159 -15.66 -14.64 11.56
CA PRO A 159 -14.66 -13.63 11.23
C PRO A 159 -13.38 -14.25 10.65
N ASP A 160 -12.78 -13.56 9.69
CA ASP A 160 -11.44 -13.83 9.18
C ASP A 160 -10.68 -12.51 9.00
N LEU A 161 -9.60 -12.35 9.75
CA LEU A 161 -8.76 -11.16 9.73
C LEU A 161 -7.62 -11.39 8.73
N THR A 162 -7.88 -11.26 7.42
CA THR A 162 -6.84 -11.47 6.40
C THR A 162 -6.05 -10.20 6.08
N CYS A 163 -4.75 -10.36 5.81
CA CYS A 163 -3.91 -9.33 5.20
C CYS A 163 -3.81 -9.60 3.69
N PRO A 164 -4.58 -8.93 2.80
CA PRO A 164 -5.60 -7.91 3.04
C PRO A 164 -7.06 -8.39 2.82
N GLY A 165 -7.95 -8.07 3.76
CA GLY A 165 -9.41 -8.22 3.56
C GLY A 165 -10.13 -8.84 4.76
N THR A 166 -10.44 -8.02 5.76
CA THR A 166 -11.19 -8.43 6.95
C THR A 166 -12.67 -8.64 6.61
N LYS A 167 -13.21 -9.85 6.82
CA LYS A 167 -14.60 -10.21 6.47
C LYS A 167 -15.16 -11.32 7.35
N VAL A 168 -16.48 -11.39 7.47
CA VAL A 168 -17.16 -12.58 8.01
C VAL A 168 -17.43 -13.53 6.86
N HIS A 169 -16.77 -14.67 6.85
CA HIS A 169 -17.11 -15.74 5.91
C HIS A 169 -18.51 -16.25 6.19
N PHE A 170 -19.29 -16.44 5.13
CA PHE A 170 -20.28 -17.50 5.05
C PHE A 170 -20.03 -18.23 3.73
N ILE A 171 -19.61 -19.49 3.83
CA ILE A 171 -19.30 -20.36 2.70
C ILE A 171 -20.04 -21.68 2.91
N PHE A 172 -20.62 -22.26 1.86
CA PHE A 172 -21.13 -23.63 1.91
C PHE A 172 -20.59 -24.46 0.74
N ARG A 173 -20.37 -25.75 0.98
CA ARG A 173 -19.93 -26.72 -0.04
C ARG A 173 -21.15 -27.33 -0.72
N TYR A 174 -21.35 -27.02 -1.99
CA TYR A 174 -22.46 -27.53 -2.80
C TYR A 174 -21.98 -28.59 -3.79
N LYS A 175 -22.66 -29.73 -3.84
CA LYS A 175 -22.33 -30.82 -4.78
C LYS A 175 -23.17 -30.74 -6.03
N SER A 176 -22.52 -30.50 -7.17
CA SER A 176 -23.12 -30.46 -8.50
C SER A 176 -23.90 -31.76 -8.79
N PRO A 177 -25.23 -31.72 -9.03
CA PRO A 177 -26.02 -32.91 -9.35
C PRO A 177 -25.71 -33.47 -10.74
N LYS A 178 -24.93 -32.75 -11.56
CA LYS A 178 -24.64 -33.10 -12.96
C LYS A 178 -23.21 -33.60 -13.18
N THR A 179 -22.21 -32.96 -12.56
CA THR A 179 -20.79 -33.38 -12.64
C THR A 179 -20.35 -34.20 -11.44
N GLY A 180 -21.08 -34.14 -10.31
CA GLY A 180 -20.73 -34.82 -9.06
C GLY A 180 -19.61 -34.15 -8.26
N GLU A 181 -19.05 -33.05 -8.76
CA GLU A 181 -18.02 -32.25 -8.10
C GLU A 181 -18.60 -31.41 -6.96
N THR A 182 -17.80 -31.16 -5.93
CA THR A 182 -18.16 -30.27 -4.82
C THR A 182 -17.45 -28.93 -4.98
N GLU A 183 -18.22 -27.85 -4.98
CA GLU A 183 -17.74 -26.48 -5.18
C GLU A 183 -18.06 -25.61 -3.94
N GLU A 184 -17.14 -24.72 -3.58
CA GLU A 184 -17.32 -23.78 -2.48
C GLU A 184 -18.07 -22.53 -2.98
N LYS A 185 -19.21 -22.25 -2.34
CA LYS A 185 -20.10 -21.13 -2.66
C LYS A 185 -19.84 -20.04 -1.64
N HIS A 186 -19.24 -18.92 -2.05
CA HIS A 186 -18.88 -17.81 -1.17
C HIS A 186 -19.92 -16.68 -1.20
N LEU A 187 -20.21 -16.09 -0.05
CA LEU A 187 -21.12 -14.94 0.07
C LEU A 187 -20.57 -13.71 -0.69
N LYS A 188 -21.38 -13.13 -1.59
CA LYS A 188 -21.16 -11.85 -2.26
C LYS A 188 -21.35 -10.69 -1.28
N LEU A 189 -20.36 -9.79 -1.26
CA LEU A 189 -20.32 -8.63 -0.36
C LEU A 189 -20.57 -9.06 1.12
N PRO A 190 -19.65 -9.85 1.71
CA PRO A 190 -19.77 -10.28 3.09
C PRO A 190 -19.58 -9.10 4.06
N PRO A 191 -20.25 -9.09 5.22
CA PRO A 191 -20.08 -8.03 6.21
C PRO A 191 -18.68 -8.06 6.85
N ARG A 192 -18.28 -6.94 7.44
CA ARG A 192 -16.97 -6.79 8.11
C ARG A 192 -17.11 -7.12 9.60
N PRO A 193 -16.19 -7.89 10.20
CA PRO A 193 -16.21 -8.16 11.63
C PRO A 193 -15.60 -6.99 12.40
N THR A 194 -16.03 -6.82 13.65
CA THR A 194 -15.42 -5.88 14.60
C THR A 194 -14.00 -6.33 14.95
N ILE A 195 -13.05 -5.39 14.97
CA ILE A 195 -11.60 -5.66 15.17
C ILE A 195 -11.12 -5.16 16.55
N GLU A 196 -12.06 -4.96 17.48
CA GLU A 196 -11.82 -4.55 18.86
C GLU A 196 -11.28 -5.70 19.74
N LYS A 197 -10.80 -5.38 20.95
CA LYS A 197 -10.33 -6.37 21.94
C LYS A 197 -11.48 -7.05 22.71
N LEU A 198 -12.68 -6.51 22.57
CA LEU A 198 -13.88 -6.93 23.30
C LEU A 198 -14.48 -8.21 22.69
N THR A 199 -15.30 -8.91 23.48
CA THR A 199 -16.03 -10.09 23.02
C THR A 199 -17.01 -9.70 21.91
N ASN A 200 -17.07 -10.51 20.85
CA ASN A 200 -17.99 -10.32 19.72
C ASN A 200 -18.78 -11.59 19.44
N LEU A 201 -20.10 -11.46 19.28
CA LEU A 201 -21.03 -12.55 19.05
C LEU A 201 -21.37 -12.65 17.56
N TYR A 202 -21.13 -13.80 16.94
CA TYR A 202 -21.42 -14.06 15.53
C TYR A 202 -22.55 -15.07 15.40
N THR A 203 -23.60 -14.74 14.65
CA THR A 203 -24.74 -15.64 14.41
C THR A 203 -25.00 -15.81 12.91
N LEU A 204 -25.19 -17.06 12.48
CA LEU A 204 -25.69 -17.43 11.15
C LEU A 204 -27.02 -18.17 11.30
N ILE A 205 -28.00 -17.76 10.50
CA ILE A 205 -29.30 -18.41 10.36
C ILE A 205 -29.46 -18.81 8.89
N VAL A 206 -29.70 -20.09 8.60
CA VAL A 206 -30.01 -20.59 7.25
C VAL A 206 -31.36 -21.29 7.27
N ASN A 207 -32.32 -20.80 6.50
CA ASN A 207 -33.70 -21.25 6.51
C ASN A 207 -34.00 -22.32 5.43
N PRO A 208 -34.98 -23.23 5.64
CA PRO A 208 -35.35 -24.26 4.66
C PRO A 208 -35.95 -23.77 3.33
N ASP A 209 -36.15 -22.45 3.18
CA ASP A 209 -36.60 -21.76 1.97
C ASP A 209 -35.44 -21.16 1.13
N ASN A 210 -34.20 -21.47 1.52
CA ASN A 210 -32.95 -20.93 0.96
C ASN A 210 -32.66 -19.45 1.28
N THR A 211 -33.37 -18.83 2.23
CA THR A 211 -32.95 -17.53 2.78
C THR A 211 -31.91 -17.71 3.89
N PHE A 212 -31.11 -16.68 4.13
CA PHE A 212 -30.17 -16.64 5.25
C PHE A 212 -30.11 -15.25 5.89
N GLU A 213 -29.65 -15.20 7.14
CA GLU A 213 -29.26 -13.99 7.85
C GLU A 213 -27.92 -14.21 8.58
N VAL A 214 -27.06 -13.20 8.54
CA VAL A 214 -25.84 -13.10 9.35
C VAL A 214 -26.03 -11.92 10.29
N TRP A 215 -25.89 -12.18 11.59
CA TRP A 215 -25.95 -11.15 12.64
C TRP A 215 -24.59 -11.05 13.35
N ILE A 216 -24.22 -9.83 13.75
CA ILE A 216 -23.05 -9.53 14.58
C ILE A 216 -23.54 -8.75 15.81
N ASN A 217 -23.12 -9.17 17.02
CA ASN A 217 -23.51 -8.58 18.31
C ASN A 217 -25.03 -8.45 18.54
N GLY A 218 -25.84 -9.23 17.81
CA GLY A 218 -27.31 -9.22 17.87
C GLY A 218 -27.99 -8.40 16.75
N GLU A 219 -27.24 -7.62 15.98
CA GLU A 219 -27.74 -6.79 14.87
C GLU A 219 -27.61 -7.49 13.51
N SER A 220 -28.54 -7.26 12.59
CA SER A 220 -28.64 -8.01 11.31
C SER A 220 -27.88 -7.32 10.19
N GLU A 221 -26.64 -7.77 9.97
CA GLU A 221 -25.67 -7.19 9.04
C GLU A 221 -25.88 -7.58 7.58
N LYS A 222 -26.33 -8.82 7.31
CA LYS A 222 -26.60 -9.30 5.95
C LYS A 222 -27.79 -10.25 5.94
N LYS A 223 -28.71 -10.02 5.01
CA LYS A 223 -29.82 -10.92 4.67
C LYS A 223 -29.80 -11.17 3.17
N GLY A 224 -30.19 -12.38 2.73
CA GLY A 224 -30.18 -12.74 1.31
C GLY A 224 -30.68 -14.15 1.01
N SER A 225 -30.38 -14.66 -0.19
CA SER A 225 -30.66 -16.04 -0.60
C SER A 225 -29.42 -16.80 -1.08
N LEU A 226 -29.34 -18.09 -0.75
CA LEU A 226 -28.30 -19.01 -1.24
C LEU A 226 -28.28 -19.13 -2.78
N LEU A 227 -29.36 -18.75 -3.47
CA LEU A 227 -29.46 -18.79 -4.93
C LEU A 227 -28.87 -17.55 -5.63
N GLU A 228 -28.88 -16.39 -4.98
CA GLU A 228 -28.63 -15.08 -5.62
C GLU A 228 -27.35 -14.42 -5.07
N ASP A 229 -27.19 -14.38 -3.75
CA ASP A 229 -26.09 -13.72 -3.04
C ASP A 229 -24.76 -14.50 -3.04
N PHE A 230 -24.63 -15.58 -3.82
CA PHE A 230 -23.44 -16.45 -3.78
C PHE A 230 -22.67 -16.48 -5.09
N ASP A 231 -21.34 -16.49 -4.98
CA ASP A 231 -20.40 -16.62 -6.08
C ASP A 231 -19.42 -17.79 -5.83
N PRO A 232 -19.19 -18.68 -6.82
CA PRO A 232 -20.01 -18.86 -8.01
C PRO A 232 -21.47 -19.23 -7.64
N ALA A 233 -22.45 -18.84 -8.46
CA ALA A 233 -23.86 -19.10 -8.17
C ALA A 233 -24.19 -20.60 -8.03
N VAL A 234 -25.19 -20.97 -7.21
CA VAL A 234 -25.64 -22.37 -7.06
C VAL A 234 -26.07 -22.97 -8.39
N ASN A 235 -26.85 -22.21 -9.17
CA ASN A 235 -27.29 -22.59 -10.50
C ASN A 235 -26.36 -21.94 -11.53
N PRO A 236 -25.58 -22.71 -12.31
CA PRO A 236 -24.69 -22.15 -13.32
C PRO A 236 -25.49 -21.43 -14.44
N PRO A 237 -24.87 -20.51 -15.19
CA PRO A 237 -25.56 -19.80 -16.26
C PRO A 237 -26.00 -20.75 -17.38
N LYS A 238 -27.14 -20.46 -18.01
CA LYS A 238 -27.73 -21.26 -19.11
C LYS A 238 -26.86 -21.27 -20.37
N GLU A 239 -26.06 -20.22 -20.55
CA GLU A 239 -25.14 -20.04 -21.66
C GLU A 239 -23.78 -19.60 -21.12
N ILE A 240 -22.71 -20.00 -21.80
CA ILE A 240 -21.33 -19.59 -21.54
C ILE A 240 -20.71 -19.00 -22.81
N ASP A 241 -19.62 -18.27 -22.69
CA ASP A 241 -18.80 -17.86 -23.82
C ASP A 241 -18.16 -19.07 -24.49
N ASP A 242 -18.14 -19.08 -25.81
CA ASP A 242 -17.50 -20.12 -26.62
C ASP A 242 -15.97 -19.97 -26.56
N PRO A 243 -15.23 -20.91 -25.93
CA PRO A 243 -13.79 -20.77 -25.73
C PRO A 243 -12.98 -20.91 -27.02
N GLU A 244 -13.58 -21.42 -28.09
CA GLU A 244 -12.97 -21.55 -29.42
C GLU A 244 -13.27 -20.33 -30.32
N ASP A 245 -14.13 -19.41 -29.89
CA ASP A 245 -14.42 -18.17 -30.62
C ASP A 245 -13.43 -17.07 -30.23
N SER A 246 -12.92 -16.34 -31.23
CA SER A 246 -11.84 -15.37 -31.05
C SER A 246 -12.02 -14.18 -31.98
N LYS A 247 -11.67 -12.98 -31.48
CA LYS A 247 -11.87 -11.71 -32.18
C LYS A 247 -11.26 -11.75 -33.60
N PRO A 248 -12.06 -11.65 -34.67
CA PRO A 248 -11.55 -11.62 -36.03
C PRO A 248 -10.60 -10.43 -36.24
N ALA A 249 -9.53 -10.62 -37.01
CA ALA A 249 -8.54 -9.57 -37.26
C ALA A 249 -9.10 -8.36 -38.05
N ASP A 250 -10.24 -8.52 -38.72
CA ASP A 250 -11.00 -7.44 -39.37
C ASP A 250 -12.08 -6.83 -38.47
N TRP A 251 -12.21 -7.27 -37.21
CA TRP A 251 -13.23 -6.76 -36.28
C TRP A 251 -12.76 -5.49 -35.56
N VAL A 252 -13.24 -4.35 -36.04
CA VAL A 252 -12.98 -3.03 -35.46
C VAL A 252 -14.04 -2.73 -34.39
N ASP A 253 -13.62 -2.69 -33.13
CA ASP A 253 -14.39 -2.30 -31.94
C ASP A 253 -14.07 -0.87 -31.45
N GLU A 254 -13.20 -0.16 -32.14
CA GLU A 254 -12.95 1.27 -31.97
C GLU A 254 -14.10 2.09 -32.57
N ALA A 255 -15.10 2.43 -31.75
CA ALA A 255 -16.31 3.14 -32.18
C ALA A 255 -16.06 4.53 -32.79
N MET A 256 -14.99 5.19 -32.34
CA MET A 256 -14.60 6.53 -32.73
C MET A 256 -13.12 6.52 -33.14
N ILE A 257 -12.78 7.34 -34.13
CA ILE A 257 -11.39 7.59 -34.55
C ILE A 257 -11.13 9.11 -34.65
N PRO A 258 -9.87 9.54 -34.52
CA PRO A 258 -9.45 10.87 -34.95
C PRO A 258 -9.90 11.17 -36.39
N ASP A 259 -10.50 12.33 -36.62
CA ASP A 259 -10.76 12.86 -37.96
C ASP A 259 -9.43 12.99 -38.73
N PRO A 260 -9.25 12.26 -39.86
CA PRO A 260 -8.01 12.27 -40.62
C PRO A 260 -7.82 13.53 -41.49
N ASP A 261 -8.90 14.27 -41.77
CA ASP A 261 -8.88 15.48 -42.60
C ASP A 261 -8.77 16.77 -41.75
N ALA A 262 -9.11 16.70 -40.47
CA ALA A 262 -9.01 17.81 -39.52
C ALA A 262 -7.57 18.28 -39.28
N LYS A 263 -7.40 19.60 -39.14
CA LYS A 263 -6.12 20.26 -38.86
C LYS A 263 -6.27 21.28 -37.75
N LYS A 264 -5.20 21.48 -36.98
CA LYS A 264 -5.13 22.50 -35.93
C LYS A 264 -5.43 23.88 -36.50
N PRO A 265 -6.41 24.63 -35.96
CA PRO A 265 -6.66 26.02 -36.34
C PRO A 265 -5.49 26.95 -35.95
N ASP A 266 -5.20 27.95 -36.78
CA ASP A 266 -4.12 28.92 -36.53
C ASP A 266 -4.40 29.84 -35.33
N ASP A 267 -5.68 29.97 -34.91
CA ASP A 267 -6.09 30.71 -33.71
C ASP A 267 -6.05 29.86 -32.42
N TRP A 268 -5.53 28.62 -32.48
CA TRP A 268 -5.43 27.71 -31.35
C TRP A 268 -4.04 27.79 -30.70
N ASP A 269 -3.85 28.74 -29.80
CA ASP A 269 -2.69 28.79 -28.93
C ASP A 269 -2.73 27.61 -27.93
N GLU A 270 -1.64 26.87 -27.83
CA GLU A 270 -1.46 25.72 -26.91
C GLU A 270 -0.49 26.04 -25.76
N ASP A 271 0.23 27.17 -25.83
CA ASP A 271 1.16 27.66 -24.82
C ASP A 271 0.50 28.70 -23.88
N ALA A 272 -0.74 29.11 -24.17
CA ALA A 272 -1.56 29.93 -23.29
C ALA A 272 -1.82 29.25 -21.92
N PRO A 273 -1.73 29.98 -20.79
CA PRO A 273 -2.02 29.43 -19.46
C PRO A 273 -3.53 29.28 -19.22
N TYR A 274 -3.92 28.32 -18.39
CA TYR A 274 -5.32 28.07 -17.99
C TYR A 274 -5.93 29.24 -17.21
N GLU A 275 -5.12 29.87 -16.38
CA GLU A 275 -5.50 30.97 -15.49
C GLU A 275 -4.59 32.18 -15.68
N ILE A 276 -5.15 33.37 -15.43
CA ILE A 276 -4.48 34.66 -15.42
C ILE A 276 -4.88 35.42 -14.15
N LEU A 277 -4.01 36.31 -13.67
CA LEU A 277 -4.34 37.15 -12.50
C LEU A 277 -5.61 37.98 -12.78
N ASP A 278 -6.54 38.00 -11.83
CA ASP A 278 -7.74 38.81 -11.97
C ASP A 278 -7.44 40.26 -11.58
N GLU A 279 -7.10 41.10 -12.56
CA GLU A 279 -6.82 42.53 -12.36
C GLU A 279 -8.04 43.32 -11.84
N GLU A 280 -9.26 42.81 -12.04
CA GLU A 280 -10.50 43.45 -11.59
C GLU A 280 -10.86 43.09 -10.14
N ALA A 281 -10.26 42.04 -9.57
CA ALA A 281 -10.45 41.70 -8.16
C ALA A 281 -9.89 42.79 -7.23
N VAL A 282 -10.70 43.19 -6.23
CA VAL A 282 -10.30 44.15 -5.20
C VAL A 282 -10.32 43.46 -3.84
N LYS A 283 -9.37 43.81 -2.98
CA LYS A 283 -9.29 43.32 -1.60
C LYS A 283 -10.54 43.71 -0.80
N PRO A 284 -11.20 42.77 -0.10
CA PRO A 284 -12.34 43.09 0.76
C PRO A 284 -11.99 44.09 1.87
N GLU A 285 -12.86 45.07 2.11
CA GLU A 285 -12.76 45.94 3.28
C GLU A 285 -12.98 45.11 4.57
N GLY A 286 -12.15 45.34 5.60
CA GLY A 286 -12.18 44.57 6.84
C GLY A 286 -11.31 43.31 6.88
N TRP A 287 -10.58 43.00 5.81
CA TRP A 287 -9.56 41.92 5.79
C TRP A 287 -8.43 42.22 6.79
N LEU A 288 -8.05 41.23 7.61
CA LEU A 288 -7.11 41.39 8.72
C LEU A 288 -5.69 40.91 8.34
N ASP A 289 -4.87 41.78 7.74
CA ASP A 289 -3.52 41.40 7.27
C ASP A 289 -2.58 40.90 8.37
N ASP A 290 -2.64 41.53 9.55
CA ASP A 290 -1.73 41.28 10.68
C ASP A 290 -2.13 40.06 11.54
N GLU A 291 -3.33 39.50 11.34
CA GLU A 291 -3.81 38.32 12.07
C GLU A 291 -3.51 37.04 11.27
N PRO A 292 -2.87 36.01 11.87
CA PRO A 292 -2.59 34.77 11.18
C PRO A 292 -3.87 33.94 10.98
N LEU A 293 -3.95 33.19 9.87
CA LEU A 293 -5.07 32.30 9.54
C LEU A 293 -5.30 31.19 10.59
N SER A 294 -4.25 30.78 11.30
CA SER A 294 -4.28 29.78 12.36
C SER A 294 -3.39 30.19 13.52
N ILE A 295 -3.80 29.87 14.74
CA ILE A 295 -3.02 30.05 15.98
C ILE A 295 -2.66 28.69 16.56
N PRO A 296 -1.62 28.58 17.40
CA PRO A 296 -1.43 27.40 18.23
C PRO A 296 -2.67 27.18 19.10
N ASP A 297 -3.08 25.93 19.23
CA ASP A 297 -4.13 25.48 20.14
C ASP A 297 -3.77 25.89 21.59
N PRO A 298 -4.65 26.64 22.30
CA PRO A 298 -4.38 27.10 23.65
C PRO A 298 -4.57 26.02 24.73
N ASP A 299 -5.35 24.98 24.42
CA ASP A 299 -5.78 23.95 25.38
C ASP A 299 -4.97 22.65 25.23
N ALA A 300 -4.28 22.46 24.10
CA ALA A 300 -3.34 21.37 23.90
C ALA A 300 -2.15 21.42 24.88
N THR A 301 -1.90 20.31 25.57
CA THR A 301 -0.77 20.11 26.48
C THR A 301 0.25 19.11 25.92
N LYS A 302 1.52 19.21 26.35
CA LYS A 302 2.58 18.27 25.97
C LYS A 302 2.34 16.91 26.66
N PRO A 303 2.29 15.78 25.92
CA PRO A 303 2.24 14.45 26.53
C PRO A 303 3.48 14.13 27.37
N GLU A 304 3.31 13.45 28.51
CA GLU A 304 4.44 13.07 29.38
C GLU A 304 5.40 12.05 28.74
N GLU A 305 4.90 11.26 27.77
CA GLU A 305 5.69 10.28 27.01
C GLU A 305 6.60 10.92 25.93
N TRP A 306 6.47 12.23 25.66
CA TRP A 306 7.18 12.89 24.56
C TRP A 306 8.58 13.36 24.98
N ASP A 307 9.62 12.74 24.43
CA ASP A 307 11.02 13.12 24.66
C ASP A 307 11.48 14.17 23.63
N ASP A 308 11.84 15.39 24.07
CA ASP A 308 12.30 16.44 23.15
C ASP A 308 13.69 16.14 22.54
N GLU A 309 14.47 15.19 23.08
CA GLU A 309 15.75 14.75 22.50
C GLU A 309 15.60 13.63 21.45
N GLU A 310 14.61 12.73 21.58
CA GLU A 310 14.34 11.67 20.58
C GLU A 310 13.26 12.04 19.53
N ASP A 311 12.16 12.69 19.93
CA ASP A 311 11.06 13.10 19.03
C ASP A 311 11.20 14.57 18.54
N GLY A 312 11.96 15.41 19.26
CA GLY A 312 12.18 16.83 18.98
C GLY A 312 11.19 17.76 19.69
N ASP A 313 11.46 19.08 19.74
CA ASP A 313 10.61 20.07 20.42
C ASP A 313 9.11 19.86 20.16
N TRP A 314 8.34 19.56 21.22
CA TRP A 314 6.88 19.47 21.09
C TRP A 314 6.26 20.82 20.67
N ILE A 315 5.39 20.78 19.66
CA ILE A 315 4.67 21.94 19.14
C ILE A 315 3.17 21.63 19.18
N ALA A 316 2.42 22.40 19.97
CA ALA A 316 0.97 22.37 19.99
C ALA A 316 0.37 22.43 18.55
N PRO A 317 -0.67 21.62 18.24
CA PRO A 317 -1.37 21.69 16.96
C PRO A 317 -1.90 23.11 16.70
N THR A 318 -2.24 23.44 15.45
CA THR A 318 -2.75 24.78 15.11
C THR A 318 -4.22 24.73 14.74
N VAL A 319 -5.04 25.47 15.49
CA VAL A 319 -6.47 25.68 15.23
C VAL A 319 -6.69 26.92 14.36
N PRO A 320 -7.80 27.01 13.60
CA PRO A 320 -8.19 28.24 12.90
C PRO A 320 -8.29 29.41 13.88
N ASN A 321 -7.75 30.57 13.53
CA ASN A 321 -7.80 31.75 14.41
C ASN A 321 -9.25 32.24 14.55
N PRO A 322 -9.85 32.25 15.76
CA PRO A 322 -11.27 32.60 15.93
C PRO A 322 -11.64 33.99 15.37
N LYS A 323 -10.73 34.96 15.46
CA LYS A 323 -10.91 36.31 14.88
C LYS A 323 -11.16 36.29 13.38
N CYS A 324 -10.64 35.28 12.69
CA CYS A 324 -10.75 35.11 11.24
C CYS A 324 -12.09 34.47 10.81
N ALA A 325 -12.90 33.98 11.76
CA ALA A 325 -14.29 33.59 11.52
C ALA A 325 -15.25 34.80 11.54
N GLU A 326 -14.86 35.90 12.20
CA GLU A 326 -15.64 37.14 12.30
C GLU A 326 -15.29 38.17 11.21
N ALA A 327 -14.26 37.90 10.40
CA ALA A 327 -13.73 38.80 9.37
C ALA A 327 -13.86 38.22 7.94
N PRO A 328 -13.80 39.05 6.88
CA PRO A 328 -13.81 38.58 5.48
C PRO A 328 -12.57 37.76 5.06
N GLY A 329 -11.53 37.74 5.89
CA GLY A 329 -10.28 37.00 5.70
C GLY A 329 -9.14 37.54 6.54
N CYS A 330 -8.03 36.81 6.57
CA CYS A 330 -6.86 37.06 7.41
C CYS A 330 -5.54 36.79 6.67
N GLY A 331 -4.45 37.36 7.17
CA GLY A 331 -3.10 37.24 6.61
C GLY A 331 -2.91 38.06 5.34
N GLU A 332 -1.77 37.90 4.66
CA GLU A 332 -1.46 38.62 3.42
C GLU A 332 -2.49 38.33 2.32
N TRP A 333 -3.30 39.33 1.93
CA TRP A 333 -4.28 39.18 0.85
C TRP A 333 -3.58 38.97 -0.50
N LYS A 334 -3.83 37.82 -1.13
CA LYS A 334 -3.36 37.50 -2.48
C LYS A 334 -4.50 37.70 -3.48
N ARG A 335 -4.19 38.41 -4.58
CA ARG A 335 -5.09 38.60 -5.71
C ARG A 335 -5.47 37.23 -6.31
N PRO A 336 -6.77 36.91 -6.47
CA PRO A 336 -7.18 35.65 -7.07
C PRO A 336 -6.83 35.58 -8.56
N TYR A 337 -6.81 34.35 -9.08
CA TYR A 337 -6.76 34.08 -10.50
C TYR A 337 -8.17 33.97 -11.09
N ARG A 338 -8.30 34.27 -12.38
CA ARG A 338 -9.49 33.99 -13.19
C ARG A 338 -9.12 33.12 -14.40
N HIS A 339 -10.09 32.32 -14.86
CA HIS A 339 -9.93 31.52 -16.06
C HIS A 339 -9.57 32.41 -17.26
N ASN A 340 -8.53 32.04 -18.00
CA ASN A 340 -8.06 32.78 -19.17
C ASN A 340 -9.05 32.58 -20.34
N PRO A 341 -9.69 33.64 -20.89
CA PRO A 341 -10.60 33.50 -22.03
C PRO A 341 -9.93 33.00 -23.32
N ALA A 342 -8.60 33.11 -23.43
CA ALA A 342 -7.82 32.61 -24.56
C ALA A 342 -7.39 31.14 -24.41
N TYR A 343 -7.57 30.51 -23.25
CA TYR A 343 -7.16 29.11 -23.05
C TYR A 343 -8.06 28.14 -23.80
N LYS A 344 -7.47 27.38 -24.72
CA LYS A 344 -8.13 26.28 -25.44
C LYS A 344 -7.52 24.90 -25.14
N GLY A 345 -6.44 24.85 -24.35
CA GLY A 345 -5.68 23.62 -24.09
C GLY A 345 -4.97 23.08 -25.33
N LYS A 346 -4.54 21.82 -25.30
CA LYS A 346 -3.90 21.18 -26.46
C LYS A 346 -4.93 20.78 -27.50
N TRP A 347 -4.65 21.08 -28.76
CA TRP A 347 -5.55 20.73 -29.85
C TRP A 347 -5.54 19.22 -30.09
N SER A 348 -6.73 18.65 -30.28
CA SER A 348 -6.88 17.30 -30.77
C SER A 348 -7.90 17.31 -31.92
N PRO A 349 -7.71 16.47 -32.97
CA PRO A 349 -8.71 16.33 -34.02
C PRO A 349 -10.03 15.82 -33.41
N PRO A 350 -11.18 16.34 -33.88
CA PRO A 350 -12.48 15.85 -33.42
C PRO A 350 -12.59 14.35 -33.66
N GLN A 351 -13.26 13.67 -32.74
CA GLN A 351 -13.55 12.24 -32.90
C GLN A 351 -14.73 12.07 -33.86
N VAL A 352 -14.52 11.37 -34.96
CA VAL A 352 -15.57 10.97 -35.91
C VAL A 352 -15.95 9.51 -35.69
N SER A 353 -17.21 9.17 -35.95
CA SER A 353 -17.69 7.79 -35.91
C SER A 353 -16.91 6.94 -36.91
N ASN A 354 -16.24 5.89 -36.44
CA ASN A 354 -15.40 5.05 -37.28
C ASN A 354 -16.26 4.26 -38.29
N PRO A 355 -16.13 4.49 -39.62
CA PRO A 355 -16.98 3.83 -40.61
C PRO A 355 -16.77 2.31 -40.69
N ALA A 356 -15.71 1.78 -40.09
CA ALA A 356 -15.42 0.35 -40.02
C ALA A 356 -15.92 -0.32 -38.72
N TYR A 357 -16.46 0.43 -37.76
CA TYR A 357 -16.89 -0.11 -36.46
C TYR A 357 -18.01 -1.15 -36.59
N LYS A 358 -17.80 -2.32 -35.97
CA LYS A 358 -18.71 -3.47 -35.98
C LYS A 358 -19.42 -3.72 -34.65
N GLY A 359 -19.12 -2.93 -33.61
CA GLY A 359 -19.53 -3.19 -32.23
C GLY A 359 -18.35 -3.64 -31.37
N VAL A 360 -18.49 -3.56 -30.04
CA VAL A 360 -17.53 -4.21 -29.12
C VAL A 360 -17.59 -5.72 -29.36
N TRP A 361 -16.44 -6.36 -29.59
CA TRP A 361 -16.42 -7.81 -29.79
C TRP A 361 -16.67 -8.54 -28.46
N ALA A 362 -17.50 -9.58 -28.53
CA ALA A 362 -17.67 -10.58 -27.48
C ALA A 362 -17.73 -11.97 -28.14
N PRO A 363 -17.27 -13.04 -27.45
CA PRO A 363 -17.45 -14.40 -27.93
C PRO A 363 -18.93 -14.72 -28.15
N ARG A 364 -19.20 -15.60 -29.11
CA ARG A 364 -20.52 -16.25 -29.24
C ARG A 364 -20.90 -16.92 -27.92
N LYS A 365 -22.15 -16.71 -27.48
CA LYS A 365 -22.73 -17.53 -26.40
C LYS A 365 -23.12 -18.90 -26.93
N ILE A 366 -22.73 -19.95 -26.22
CA ILE A 366 -23.13 -21.34 -26.47
C ILE A 366 -23.90 -21.91 -25.27
N PRO A 367 -24.85 -22.85 -25.48
CA PRO A 367 -25.56 -23.49 -24.38
C PRO A 367 -24.57 -24.19 -23.43
N ASN A 368 -24.66 -23.91 -22.14
CA ASN A 368 -23.71 -24.43 -21.16
C ASN A 368 -23.89 -25.95 -21.01
N PRO A 369 -22.88 -26.79 -21.37
CA PRO A 369 -23.00 -28.25 -21.27
C PRO A 369 -23.17 -28.71 -19.82
N ASN A 370 -22.72 -27.92 -18.85
CA ASN A 370 -22.83 -28.20 -17.42
C ASN A 370 -24.07 -27.58 -16.75
N PHE A 371 -24.99 -26.96 -17.50
CA PHE A 371 -26.20 -26.36 -16.93
C PHE A 371 -27.09 -27.36 -16.17
N TYR A 372 -27.50 -26.98 -14.96
CA TYR A 372 -28.53 -27.63 -14.15
C TYR A 372 -29.30 -26.56 -13.35
N GLU A 373 -30.42 -26.93 -12.74
CA GLU A 373 -31.27 -26.03 -11.95
C GLU A 373 -31.75 -26.75 -10.67
N ASP A 374 -31.25 -26.32 -9.52
CA ASP A 374 -31.70 -26.69 -8.17
C ASP A 374 -32.43 -25.48 -7.53
N PRO A 375 -33.75 -25.55 -7.31
CA PRO A 375 -34.50 -24.49 -6.64
C PRO A 375 -34.43 -24.57 -5.11
N THR A 376 -33.76 -25.59 -4.54
CA THR A 376 -33.72 -25.86 -3.10
C THR A 376 -32.33 -26.32 -2.61
N PRO A 377 -31.25 -25.54 -2.81
CA PRO A 377 -29.90 -25.91 -2.36
C PRO A 377 -29.83 -26.38 -0.90
N VAL A 378 -30.58 -25.77 0.03
CA VAL A 378 -30.61 -26.18 1.45
C VAL A 378 -31.06 -27.64 1.63
N LYS A 379 -31.89 -28.17 0.72
CA LYS A 379 -32.35 -29.57 0.73
C LYS A 379 -31.33 -30.52 0.09
N SER A 380 -30.43 -30.00 -0.72
CA SER A 380 -29.35 -30.75 -1.39
C SER A 380 -28.08 -30.87 -0.54
N LEU A 381 -27.86 -29.97 0.44
CA LEU A 381 -26.72 -30.02 1.35
C LEU A 381 -26.69 -31.29 2.23
N ASN A 382 -25.49 -31.67 2.66
CA ASN A 382 -25.25 -32.83 3.53
C ASN A 382 -25.56 -32.53 5.01
N LYS A 383 -25.63 -33.59 5.82
CA LYS A 383 -25.82 -33.46 7.28
C LYS A 383 -24.52 -33.06 7.96
N ILE A 384 -24.64 -32.37 9.08
CA ILE A 384 -23.50 -31.92 9.87
C ILE A 384 -23.27 -32.91 11.02
N GLY A 385 -22.10 -33.56 11.05
CA GLY A 385 -21.70 -34.57 12.04
C GLY A 385 -20.85 -34.02 13.20
N GLY A 386 -20.38 -32.78 13.13
CA GLY A 386 -19.55 -32.16 14.17
C GLY A 386 -19.22 -30.70 13.90
N VAL A 387 -18.47 -30.09 14.81
CA VAL A 387 -17.85 -28.76 14.65
C VAL A 387 -16.33 -28.88 14.73
N GLY A 388 -15.61 -28.10 13.92
CA GLY A 388 -14.16 -28.02 13.94
C GLY A 388 -13.67 -26.58 13.75
N ILE A 389 -12.60 -26.24 14.43
CA ILE A 389 -11.91 -24.95 14.32
C ILE A 389 -10.53 -25.24 13.72
N GLU A 390 -10.34 -25.01 12.42
CA GLU A 390 -9.05 -25.12 11.71
C GLU A 390 -8.63 -23.75 11.22
N LEU A 391 -7.57 -23.21 11.83
CA LEU A 391 -7.15 -21.82 11.71
C LEU A 391 -5.64 -21.73 11.48
N TRP A 392 -5.23 -20.85 10.58
CA TRP A 392 -3.91 -20.25 10.63
C TRP A 392 -4.03 -18.86 11.24
N THR A 393 -3.15 -18.52 12.18
CA THR A 393 -3.20 -17.22 12.88
C THR A 393 -1.82 -16.69 13.26
N MET A 394 -1.64 -15.38 13.06
CA MET A 394 -0.55 -14.54 13.58
C MET A 394 -0.96 -13.77 14.84
N THR A 395 -2.24 -13.80 15.22
CA THR A 395 -2.76 -13.38 16.52
C THR A 395 -2.71 -14.55 17.51
N GLU A 396 -2.25 -14.28 18.73
CA GLU A 396 -2.25 -15.21 19.86
C GLU A 396 -3.38 -14.85 20.85
N ASP A 397 -3.77 -15.80 21.69
CA ASP A 397 -4.83 -15.65 22.70
C ASP A 397 -6.21 -15.31 22.14
N ILE A 398 -6.57 -15.89 20.98
CA ILE A 398 -7.93 -15.84 20.44
C ILE A 398 -8.81 -16.78 21.27
N LEU A 399 -9.79 -16.23 21.98
CA LEU A 399 -10.73 -16.97 22.83
C LEU A 399 -12.05 -17.21 22.10
N PHE A 400 -12.55 -18.45 22.19
CA PHE A 400 -13.84 -18.91 21.66
C PHE A 400 -14.73 -19.37 22.81
N ASP A 401 -16.01 -18.98 22.80
CA ASP A 401 -16.97 -19.32 23.86
C ASP A 401 -18.43 -19.37 23.31
N ASN A 402 -19.36 -19.90 24.10
CA ASN A 402 -20.81 -19.96 23.85
C ASN A 402 -21.22 -20.46 22.44
N LEU A 403 -20.50 -21.51 22.03
CA LEU A 403 -20.86 -22.66 21.19
C LEU A 403 -22.35 -23.07 21.06
N TYR A 404 -23.25 -22.38 20.37
CA TYR A 404 -24.62 -22.89 20.09
C TYR A 404 -24.78 -23.33 18.62
N ILE A 405 -25.20 -24.58 18.40
CA ILE A 405 -25.54 -25.09 17.05
C ILE A 405 -26.85 -25.88 17.11
N GLY A 406 -27.89 -25.36 16.42
CA GLY A 406 -29.24 -25.90 16.51
C GLY A 406 -30.25 -25.32 15.52
N HIS A 407 -31.48 -25.13 16.02
CA HIS A 407 -32.68 -24.90 15.19
C HIS A 407 -33.62 -23.79 15.73
N SER A 408 -33.23 -23.06 16.77
CA SER A 408 -34.10 -22.15 17.50
C SER A 408 -33.39 -20.82 17.71
N VAL A 409 -33.86 -19.79 17.00
CA VAL A 409 -33.31 -18.43 17.07
C VAL A 409 -33.63 -17.81 18.42
N GLU A 410 -34.79 -18.15 18.98
CA GLU A 410 -35.25 -17.76 20.30
C GLU A 410 -34.38 -18.34 21.42
N ASP A 411 -33.87 -19.56 21.27
CA ASP A 411 -32.96 -20.16 22.25
C ASP A 411 -31.52 -19.65 22.09
N ALA A 412 -31.06 -19.38 20.86
CA ALA A 412 -29.79 -18.71 20.63
C ALA A 412 -29.76 -17.31 21.29
N LYS A 413 -30.84 -16.52 21.15
CA LYS A 413 -30.99 -15.24 21.85
C LYS A 413 -31.00 -15.36 23.37
N LYS A 414 -31.73 -16.34 23.95
CA LYS A 414 -31.69 -16.58 25.40
C LYS A 414 -30.29 -16.94 25.88
N PHE A 415 -29.54 -17.70 25.08
CA PHE A 415 -28.17 -18.09 25.42
C PHE A 415 -27.22 -16.88 25.42
N ALA A 416 -27.35 -15.97 24.45
CA ALA A 416 -26.65 -14.69 24.48
C ALA A 416 -27.05 -13.83 25.69
N ALA A 417 -28.33 -13.84 26.09
CA ALA A 417 -28.81 -13.14 27.27
C ALA A 417 -28.35 -13.76 28.62
N GLU A 418 -27.90 -15.02 28.62
CA GLU A 418 -27.34 -15.69 29.81
C GLU A 418 -25.85 -15.34 30.03
N THR A 419 -25.11 -14.92 28.99
CA THR A 419 -23.67 -14.56 29.07
C THR A 419 -23.34 -13.25 28.35
N PHE A 420 -23.36 -13.23 27.01
CA PHE A 420 -22.91 -12.12 26.16
C PHE A 420 -23.52 -10.76 26.53
N GLU A 421 -24.85 -10.67 26.67
CA GLU A 421 -25.55 -9.41 26.99
C GLU A 421 -25.20 -8.88 28.39
N ILE A 422 -24.66 -9.73 29.28
CA ILE A 422 -24.18 -9.34 30.61
C ILE A 422 -22.73 -8.85 30.52
N LYS A 423 -21.83 -9.59 29.83
CA LYS A 423 -20.41 -9.24 29.77
C LYS A 423 -20.10 -8.09 28.80
N LYS A 424 -20.81 -7.96 27.67
CA LYS A 424 -20.52 -6.95 26.65
C LYS A 424 -20.63 -5.49 27.15
N PRO A 425 -21.67 -5.08 27.91
CA PRO A 425 -21.74 -3.71 28.44
C PRO A 425 -20.68 -3.43 29.51
N LEU A 426 -20.30 -4.44 30.31
CA LEU A 426 -19.27 -4.32 31.34
C LEU A 426 -17.87 -4.19 30.71
N GLU A 427 -17.61 -4.92 29.63
CA GLU A 427 -16.40 -4.77 28.81
C GLU A 427 -16.29 -3.37 28.22
N VAL A 428 -17.35 -2.84 27.59
CA VAL A 428 -17.37 -1.49 27.01
C VAL A 428 -17.18 -0.42 28.10
N ALA A 429 -17.80 -0.57 29.27
CA ALA A 429 -17.66 0.37 30.38
C ALA A 429 -16.25 0.39 31.00
N ALA A 430 -15.49 -0.71 30.88
CA ALA A 430 -14.14 -0.84 31.41
C ALA A 430 -13.02 -0.50 30.41
N ASP A 431 -13.32 -0.45 29.10
CA ASP A 431 -12.39 0.00 28.05
C ASP A 431 -12.46 1.53 27.84
N LYS A 432 -13.41 2.23 28.50
CA LYS A 432 -13.39 3.71 28.61
C LYS A 432 -12.18 4.16 29.48
N PRO A 433 -11.35 5.11 29.02
CA PRO A 433 -10.23 5.63 29.81
C PRO A 433 -10.72 6.50 30.98
N ALA A 434 -9.94 6.55 32.07
CA ALA A 434 -10.34 7.18 33.33
C ALA A 434 -10.32 8.72 33.35
N ASP A 435 -9.79 9.35 32.30
CA ASP A 435 -9.71 10.80 32.11
C ASP A 435 -10.61 11.29 30.96
N ALA A 436 -11.66 10.54 30.62
CA ALA A 436 -12.69 10.92 29.65
C ALA A 436 -14.00 11.39 30.33
N ASP A 437 -13.88 12.39 31.21
CA ASP A 437 -14.97 13.34 31.43
C ASP A 437 -14.99 14.34 30.27
N GLU A 438 -16.18 14.78 29.84
CA GLU A 438 -16.43 15.68 28.70
C GLU A 438 -16.05 15.13 27.30
N ASP A 439 -16.68 14.00 26.91
CA ASP A 439 -17.36 13.87 25.60
C ASP A 439 -18.20 12.56 25.56
N GLU A 440 -19.42 12.58 26.12
CA GLU A 440 -20.41 11.52 25.86
C GLU A 440 -21.26 11.88 24.63
N ASP A 441 -21.59 10.88 23.79
CA ASP A 441 -22.51 11.02 22.66
C ASP A 441 -23.93 11.42 23.09
N GLU A 442 -24.16 12.71 23.33
CA GLU A 442 -25.52 13.25 23.41
C GLU A 442 -26.22 13.01 22.07
N LYS A 443 -27.14 12.04 22.07
CA LYS A 443 -28.01 11.70 20.93
C LYS A 443 -28.87 12.91 20.58
N ILE A 444 -28.36 13.77 19.70
CA ILE A 444 -28.94 15.05 19.30
C ILE A 444 -30.44 14.87 19.06
N SER A 445 -31.24 15.37 19.99
CA SER A 445 -32.68 15.34 19.87
C SER A 445 -33.12 16.50 18.97
N PHE A 446 -34.10 16.23 18.11
CA PHE A 446 -34.65 17.23 17.18
C PHE A 446 -35.27 18.45 17.88
N LYS A 447 -35.48 18.41 19.20
CA LYS A 447 -35.93 19.59 19.97
C LYS A 447 -34.80 20.53 20.35
N ASP A 448 -33.57 20.03 20.40
CA ASP A 448 -32.46 20.65 21.13
C ASP A 448 -31.41 21.20 20.15
N ASP A 449 -31.06 20.45 19.09
CA ASP A 449 -30.55 21.02 17.84
C ASP A 449 -31.23 20.41 16.59
N PRO A 450 -32.33 21.01 16.08
CA PRO A 450 -32.96 20.57 14.84
C PRO A 450 -32.10 20.76 13.59
N VAL A 451 -31.14 21.70 13.59
CA VAL A 451 -30.32 22.02 12.41
C VAL A 451 -29.22 20.99 12.23
N SER A 452 -28.47 20.66 13.29
CA SER A 452 -27.45 19.60 13.23
C SER A 452 -28.08 18.21 13.05
N PHE A 453 -29.24 17.94 13.65
CA PHE A 453 -30.00 16.71 13.41
C PHE A 453 -30.40 16.56 11.93
N ILE A 454 -30.97 17.61 11.31
CA ILE A 454 -31.28 17.59 9.87
C ILE A 454 -30.00 17.44 9.04
N ARG A 455 -28.92 18.17 9.38
CA ARG A 455 -27.66 18.16 8.64
C ARG A 455 -27.01 16.77 8.63
N ALA A 456 -26.91 16.11 9.78
CA ALA A 456 -26.36 14.75 9.88
C ALA A 456 -27.19 13.74 9.06
N ARG A 457 -28.52 13.82 9.14
CA ARG A 457 -29.44 12.95 8.39
C ARG A 457 -29.34 13.19 6.87
N VAL A 458 -29.17 14.45 6.43
CA VAL A 458 -28.95 14.81 5.03
C VAL A 458 -27.57 14.36 4.52
N ILE A 459 -26.52 14.46 5.33
CA ILE A 459 -25.18 13.96 4.98
C ILE A 459 -25.21 12.44 4.80
N SER A 460 -25.76 11.70 5.78
CA SER A 460 -25.95 10.26 5.70
C SER A 460 -26.77 9.83 4.48
N PHE A 461 -27.83 10.57 4.14
CA PHE A 461 -28.60 10.33 2.91
C PHE A 461 -27.76 10.54 1.65
N ILE A 462 -26.98 11.62 1.57
CA ILE A 462 -26.13 11.95 0.41
C ILE A 462 -25.01 10.92 0.24
N GLU A 463 -24.44 10.41 1.33
CA GLU A 463 -23.41 9.37 1.32
C GLU A 463 -23.98 8.04 0.84
N ALA A 464 -25.09 7.57 1.42
CA ALA A 464 -25.79 6.38 0.92
C ALA A 464 -26.25 6.53 -0.54
N ALA A 465 -26.68 7.74 -0.96
CA ALA A 465 -27.10 8.01 -2.33
C ALA A 465 -25.94 8.15 -3.33
N ARG A 466 -24.70 8.37 -2.88
CA ARG A 466 -23.50 8.29 -3.75
C ARG A 466 -23.16 6.85 -4.12
N GLU A 467 -23.44 5.90 -3.23
CA GLU A 467 -23.24 4.47 -3.49
C GLU A 467 -24.44 3.85 -4.22
N ASN A 468 -25.66 4.07 -3.73
CA ASN A 468 -26.89 3.57 -4.37
C ASN A 468 -28.11 4.51 -4.16
N PRO A 469 -28.43 5.40 -5.13
CA PRO A 469 -29.57 6.32 -5.03
C PRO A 469 -30.92 5.64 -4.78
N LEU A 470 -31.11 4.42 -5.31
CA LEU A 470 -32.36 3.66 -5.23
C LEU A 470 -32.54 2.93 -3.89
N GLU A 471 -31.51 2.86 -3.08
CA GLU A 471 -31.50 2.22 -1.77
C GLU A 471 -31.53 3.26 -0.65
N ALA A 472 -30.79 4.37 -0.79
CA ALA A 472 -30.94 5.54 0.07
C ALA A 472 -32.40 6.05 0.13
N PHE A 473 -33.11 6.07 -1.00
CA PHE A 473 -34.54 6.41 -1.04
C PHE A 473 -35.47 5.37 -0.39
N LYS A 474 -35.02 4.14 -0.15
CA LYS A 474 -35.79 3.10 0.57
C LYS A 474 -35.51 3.11 2.07
N THR A 475 -34.25 3.31 2.47
CA THR A 475 -33.83 3.33 3.87
C THR A 475 -34.15 4.66 4.56
N GLN A 476 -34.12 5.77 3.82
CA GLN A 476 -34.38 7.12 4.32
C GLN A 476 -35.37 7.91 3.42
N PRO A 477 -36.61 7.41 3.21
CA PRO A 477 -37.57 7.99 2.27
C PRO A 477 -37.99 9.42 2.62
N GLU A 478 -38.06 9.77 3.90
CA GLU A 478 -38.44 11.12 4.36
C GLU A 478 -37.36 12.15 4.00
N THR A 479 -36.08 11.83 4.23
CA THR A 479 -34.94 12.69 3.87
C THR A 479 -34.88 12.90 2.36
N GLY A 480 -35.04 11.81 1.59
CA GLY A 480 -35.06 11.86 0.13
C GLY A 480 -36.24 12.67 -0.43
N ALA A 481 -37.44 12.51 0.12
CA ALA A 481 -38.62 13.28 -0.27
C ALA A 481 -38.46 14.78 0.06
N ALA A 482 -37.89 15.11 1.23
CA ALA A 482 -37.60 16.50 1.60
C ALA A 482 -36.57 17.14 0.67
N LEU A 483 -35.48 16.44 0.34
CA LEU A 483 -34.46 16.92 -0.61
C LEU A 483 -35.01 17.05 -2.03
N ALA A 484 -35.82 16.11 -2.51
CA ALA A 484 -36.50 16.22 -3.79
C ALA A 484 -37.48 17.41 -3.83
N GLY A 485 -38.24 17.64 -2.75
CA GLY A 485 -39.11 18.81 -2.59
C GLY A 485 -38.35 20.14 -2.58
N ALA A 486 -37.20 20.19 -1.90
CA ALA A 486 -36.29 21.33 -1.91
C ALA A 486 -35.73 21.59 -3.32
N LEU A 487 -35.36 20.54 -4.07
CA LEU A 487 -34.95 20.67 -5.47
C LEU A 487 -36.08 21.20 -6.35
N PHE A 488 -37.29 20.67 -6.23
CA PHE A 488 -38.46 21.11 -7.00
C PHE A 488 -38.86 22.57 -6.68
N THR A 489 -38.74 23.00 -5.42
CA THR A 489 -38.98 24.41 -5.05
C THR A 489 -37.87 25.32 -5.53
N LEU A 490 -36.60 24.90 -5.50
CA LEU A 490 -35.47 25.66 -6.05
C LEU A 490 -35.60 25.82 -7.58
N PHE A 491 -35.90 24.75 -8.32
CA PHE A 491 -36.21 24.83 -9.75
C PHE A 491 -37.48 25.64 -10.04
N GLY A 492 -38.49 25.61 -9.15
CA GLY A 492 -39.66 26.48 -9.21
C GLY A 492 -39.31 27.97 -9.04
N MET A 493 -38.41 28.30 -8.12
CA MET A 493 -37.92 29.67 -7.91
C MET A 493 -37.04 30.16 -9.06
N LEU A 494 -36.15 29.32 -9.60
CA LEU A 494 -35.41 29.64 -10.84
C LEU A 494 -36.38 29.84 -12.02
N GLY A 495 -37.39 28.98 -12.17
CA GLY A 495 -38.43 29.12 -13.18
C GLY A 495 -39.22 30.42 -13.05
N ALA A 496 -39.53 30.85 -11.82
CA ALA A 496 -40.16 32.13 -11.53
C ALA A 496 -39.25 33.33 -11.85
N LEU A 497 -37.95 33.26 -11.51
CA LEU A 497 -36.95 34.29 -11.84
C LEU A 497 -36.79 34.46 -13.36
N VAL A 498 -36.70 33.36 -14.12
CA VAL A 498 -36.67 33.39 -15.59
C VAL A 498 -37.98 33.96 -16.16
N SER A 499 -39.12 33.67 -15.53
CA SER A 499 -40.44 34.17 -15.94
C SER A 499 -40.66 35.68 -15.71
N ILE A 500 -39.80 36.34 -14.92
CA ILE A 500 -39.89 37.80 -14.67
C ILE A 500 -39.14 38.61 -15.74
N VAL A 501 -38.22 38.00 -16.50
CA VAL A 501 -37.42 38.66 -17.54
C VAL A 501 -37.95 38.39 -18.97
N GLY A 502 -38.73 37.32 -19.16
CA GLY A 502 -39.23 36.88 -20.48
C GLY A 502 -40.68 37.27 -20.81
N GLY A 503 -40.94 38.55 -21.11
CA GLY A 503 -42.27 39.03 -21.50
C GLY A 503 -42.63 38.79 -22.98
N ALA A 504 -43.70 38.02 -23.23
CA ALA A 504 -44.31 37.72 -24.54
C ALA A 504 -43.45 36.83 -25.50
N GLN A 505 -44.01 36.01 -26.40
CA GLN A 505 -45.43 35.77 -26.78
C GLN A 505 -45.63 34.29 -27.19
N LYS A 506 -46.89 33.79 -27.21
CA LYS A 506 -47.19 32.36 -27.45
C LYS A 506 -46.94 31.91 -28.91
N PRO A 507 -46.36 30.73 -29.15
CA PRO A 507 -46.46 30.05 -30.44
C PRO A 507 -47.81 29.35 -30.60
N VAL A 508 -48.37 29.38 -31.80
CA VAL A 508 -49.55 28.62 -32.23
C VAL A 508 -49.23 28.02 -33.60
N VAL A 509 -49.31 26.67 -33.71
CA VAL A 509 -49.57 25.83 -34.91
C VAL A 509 -48.97 26.36 -36.25
N THR A 510 -48.08 25.64 -36.94
CA THR A 510 -48.45 24.49 -37.82
C THR A 510 -47.22 23.65 -38.25
N LYS A 511 -47.46 22.50 -38.89
CA LYS A 511 -46.48 21.54 -39.42
C LYS A 511 -45.77 21.99 -40.72
N SER A 512 -44.59 21.40 -40.95
CA SER A 512 -44.16 20.79 -42.22
C SER A 512 -43.44 21.62 -43.31
N THR A 513 -42.60 20.87 -44.06
CA THR A 513 -42.21 21.05 -45.48
C THR A 513 -41.17 22.12 -45.91
N LYS A 514 -39.90 21.69 -45.91
CA LYS A 514 -39.10 21.34 -47.11
C LYS A 514 -38.99 22.36 -48.28
N LYS A 515 -37.73 22.71 -48.58
CA LYS A 515 -37.07 22.83 -49.91
C LYS A 515 -36.90 24.21 -50.61
N THR A 516 -35.62 24.49 -50.86
CA THR A 516 -35.00 25.12 -52.07
C THR A 516 -34.98 26.65 -52.28
N GLU A 517 -33.91 27.00 -53.02
CA GLU A 517 -33.67 28.18 -53.86
C GLU A 517 -33.14 29.48 -53.23
N ALA A 518 -31.92 29.80 -53.67
CA ALA A 518 -31.25 31.10 -53.65
C ALA A 518 -31.72 31.92 -54.90
N PRO A 519 -31.12 33.05 -55.38
CA PRO A 519 -29.69 33.44 -55.30
C PRO A 519 -29.41 34.98 -55.21
N VAL A 520 -28.15 35.38 -55.49
CA VAL A 520 -27.76 36.67 -56.15
C VAL A 520 -27.95 37.97 -55.33
N GLU A 521 -27.04 38.97 -55.31
CA GLU A 521 -25.76 39.21 -56.01
C GLU A 521 -24.80 40.15 -55.22
N GLU A 522 -23.54 40.25 -55.69
CA GLU A 522 -22.57 41.38 -55.75
C GLU A 522 -22.73 42.72 -54.93
N LYS A 523 -21.70 43.58 -54.72
CA LYS A 523 -20.32 43.79 -55.22
C LYS A 523 -19.43 44.23 -54.01
N LYS A 524 -18.10 44.05 -53.86
CA LYS A 524 -16.89 43.88 -54.73
C LYS A 524 -16.00 45.14 -54.81
N LYS A 525 -14.67 44.94 -54.84
CA LYS A 525 -13.50 45.86 -54.93
C LYS A 525 -12.83 46.21 -53.58
N GLU A 526 -11.50 46.04 -53.36
CA GLU A 526 -10.27 46.43 -54.11
C GLU A 526 -9.89 47.92 -53.84
N GLU A 527 -8.62 48.35 -53.66
CA GLU A 527 -7.31 47.71 -53.99
C GLU A 527 -6.09 48.31 -53.21
N ALA A 528 -4.94 47.62 -53.28
CA ALA A 528 -3.50 48.02 -53.35
C ALA A 528 -3.00 49.48 -53.09
N ALA A 529 -1.70 49.76 -52.78
CA ALA A 529 -0.59 48.95 -52.22
C ALA A 529 0.58 49.82 -51.64
N PRO A 530 1.85 49.86 -52.13
CA PRO A 530 3.03 49.55 -51.30
C PRO A 530 4.10 50.67 -51.23
N VAL A 531 5.27 50.41 -50.60
CA VAL A 531 6.64 50.74 -51.11
C VAL A 531 7.76 50.22 -50.17
N SER A 532 8.95 49.99 -50.73
CA SER A 532 10.16 49.42 -50.10
C SER A 532 11.22 50.46 -49.69
N SER A 533 12.17 50.10 -48.82
CA SER A 533 13.63 50.30 -49.08
C SER A 533 14.50 49.66 -47.97
N ALA A 534 15.81 49.53 -48.21
CA ALA A 534 16.79 48.99 -47.27
C ALA A 534 18.07 49.85 -47.26
N VAL A 535 18.73 49.94 -46.09
CA VAL A 535 20.05 50.58 -45.88
C VAL A 535 20.87 49.71 -44.89
N ASP A 536 22.19 49.83 -44.94
CA ASP A 536 23.17 48.80 -44.55
C ASP A 536 24.08 49.22 -43.38
N LYS A 537 24.63 48.22 -42.67
CA LYS A 537 25.75 48.27 -41.68
C LYS A 537 25.68 49.21 -40.46
N LYS A 538 25.81 48.60 -39.27
CA LYS A 538 27.16 48.35 -38.72
C LYS A 538 27.20 47.17 -37.73
N ASP A 539 28.42 46.70 -37.49
CA ASP A 539 28.78 45.53 -36.70
C ASP A 539 29.16 45.94 -35.27
N ASP A 540 28.82 45.12 -34.27
CA ASP A 540 29.61 45.01 -33.04
C ASP A 540 29.39 43.63 -32.40
N GLY A 541 30.47 42.94 -32.10
CA GLY A 541 30.47 41.48 -32.09
C GLY A 541 30.38 40.82 -30.71
N LEU A 542 29.28 40.11 -30.43
CA LEU A 542 29.23 39.10 -29.37
C LEU A 542 28.81 37.73 -29.91
N LYS A 543 29.66 36.71 -29.74
CA LYS A 543 29.52 35.37 -30.33
C LYS A 543 28.36 34.59 -29.71
N LYS A 544 27.14 34.76 -30.21
CA LYS A 544 26.03 33.84 -29.93
C LYS A 544 26.41 32.42 -30.37
N ARG A 545 26.62 31.52 -29.40
CA ARG A 545 26.64 30.07 -29.65
C ARG A 545 25.35 29.70 -30.37
N LYS A 546 25.42 28.82 -31.37
CA LYS A 546 24.20 28.25 -32.00
C LYS A 546 23.37 27.59 -30.89
N PRO A 547 22.04 27.74 -30.86
CA PRO A 547 21.21 26.93 -29.98
C PRO A 547 21.46 25.46 -30.34
N GLN A 548 21.96 24.67 -29.38
CA GLN A 548 21.94 23.21 -29.52
C GLN A 548 20.48 22.79 -29.65
N LYS A 549 20.20 21.84 -30.56
CA LYS A 549 18.88 21.21 -30.62
C LYS A 549 18.58 20.65 -29.24
N ARG A 550 17.39 20.92 -28.69
CA ARG A 550 16.87 20.18 -27.52
C ARG A 550 17.11 18.69 -27.79
N ALA A 551 17.84 18.01 -26.90
CA ALA A 551 17.90 16.57 -26.92
C ALA A 551 16.46 16.03 -26.79
N LYS A 552 16.14 14.95 -27.51
CA LYS A 552 14.92 14.21 -27.20
C LYS A 552 15.07 13.67 -25.79
N LEU A 553 14.03 13.77 -24.96
CA LEU A 553 14.00 13.04 -23.70
C LEU A 553 13.78 11.57 -24.04
N ASP A 554 14.88 10.84 -24.21
CA ASP A 554 14.84 9.41 -24.42
C ASP A 554 14.39 8.71 -23.12
N HIS A 555 13.64 7.63 -23.29
CA HIS A 555 13.09 6.83 -22.19
C HIS A 555 14.22 6.10 -21.44
N LEU A 556 13.90 5.52 -20.28
CA LEU A 556 14.86 4.68 -19.57
C LEU A 556 14.98 3.30 -20.24
N THR A 557 16.19 2.77 -20.24
CA THR A 557 16.58 1.46 -20.77
C THR A 557 17.28 0.64 -19.68
N GLN A 558 17.48 -0.67 -19.91
CA GLN A 558 18.28 -1.50 -18.99
C GLN A 558 19.72 -0.96 -18.81
N GLU A 559 20.28 -0.31 -19.83
CA GLU A 559 21.63 0.28 -19.79
C GLU A 559 21.71 1.57 -18.96
N ASP A 560 20.60 2.25 -18.66
CA ASP A 560 20.58 3.40 -17.75
C ASP A 560 20.72 2.99 -16.28
N PHE A 561 20.45 1.73 -15.95
CA PHE A 561 20.64 1.16 -14.62
C PHE A 561 22.06 0.64 -14.37
N LYS A 562 23.00 0.79 -15.32
CA LYS A 562 24.38 0.29 -15.24
C LYS A 562 25.41 1.42 -15.10
N ASN A 563 26.46 1.16 -14.31
CA ASN A 563 27.51 2.10 -13.97
C ASN A 563 26.98 3.39 -13.28
N GLY A 564 25.88 3.30 -12.55
CA GLY A 564 25.23 4.44 -11.91
C GLY A 564 25.50 4.57 -10.40
N VAL A 565 25.26 5.78 -9.89
CA VAL A 565 25.04 6.04 -8.46
C VAL A 565 23.64 6.65 -8.33
N PHE A 566 22.79 6.04 -7.52
CA PHE A 566 21.37 6.35 -7.43
C PHE A 566 20.95 6.84 -6.05
N LEU A 567 19.97 7.74 -5.98
CA LEU A 567 19.31 8.09 -4.72
C LEU A 567 18.29 7.01 -4.36
N ALA A 568 18.36 6.50 -3.13
CA ALA A 568 17.43 5.50 -2.64
C ALA A 568 16.01 6.07 -2.38
N PRO A 569 14.96 5.24 -2.49
CA PRO A 569 13.65 5.58 -1.98
C PRO A 569 13.70 5.71 -0.44
N MET A 570 13.26 6.86 0.08
CA MET A 570 13.28 7.16 1.50
C MET A 570 11.97 7.88 1.89
N VAL A 571 11.20 7.30 2.81
CA VAL A 571 9.97 7.90 3.34
C VAL A 571 10.32 9.21 4.04
N ARG A 572 9.55 10.28 3.77
CA ARG A 572 9.87 11.69 4.06
C ARG A 572 11.11 12.19 3.30
N SER A 573 12.31 11.66 3.59
CA SER A 573 13.59 12.24 3.11
C SER A 573 13.74 12.29 1.58
N GLY A 574 13.06 11.42 0.83
CA GLY A 574 13.00 11.42 -0.64
C GLY A 574 12.14 12.53 -1.28
N ALA A 575 11.87 13.62 -0.55
CA ALA A 575 11.12 14.79 -1.03
C ALA A 575 11.74 15.41 -2.30
N LEU A 576 10.92 16.14 -3.08
CA LEU A 576 11.33 16.76 -4.35
C LEU A 576 12.64 17.58 -4.25
N PRO A 577 12.84 18.47 -3.24
CA PRO A 577 14.11 19.17 -3.08
C PRO A 577 15.31 18.22 -2.93
N THR A 578 15.20 17.14 -2.15
CA THR A 578 16.29 16.16 -1.97
C THR A 578 16.67 15.49 -3.29
N ARG A 579 15.67 15.12 -4.11
CA ARG A 579 15.91 14.49 -5.42
C ARG A 579 16.59 15.45 -6.40
N LEU A 580 16.17 16.72 -6.41
CA LEU A 580 16.79 17.78 -7.20
C LEU A 580 18.24 18.05 -6.78
N PHE A 581 18.53 18.12 -5.47
CA PHE A 581 19.90 18.24 -4.97
C PHE A 581 20.76 17.00 -5.30
N ALA A 582 20.23 15.79 -5.20
CA ALA A 582 20.95 14.58 -5.61
C ALA A 582 21.31 14.62 -7.11
N LEU A 583 20.38 15.03 -7.98
CA LEU A 583 20.63 15.23 -9.41
C LEU A 583 21.61 16.39 -9.69
N LYS A 584 21.64 17.45 -8.86
CA LYS A 584 22.67 18.51 -8.92
C LYS A 584 24.06 17.97 -8.56
N HIS A 585 24.14 17.05 -7.60
CA HIS A 585 25.40 16.64 -7.00
C HIS A 585 26.00 15.33 -7.54
N GLY A 586 25.38 14.67 -8.51
CA GLY A 586 26.00 13.56 -9.22
C GLY A 586 25.13 12.31 -9.37
N ALA A 587 24.00 12.22 -8.67
CA ALA A 587 23.08 11.10 -8.86
C ALA A 587 22.67 11.01 -10.34
N THR A 588 22.58 9.77 -10.82
CA THR A 588 22.31 9.43 -12.23
C THR A 588 20.83 9.12 -12.46
N LEU A 589 20.18 8.53 -11.45
CA LEU A 589 18.74 8.30 -11.32
C LEU A 589 18.33 8.55 -9.86
N VAL A 590 17.05 8.87 -9.63
CA VAL A 590 16.47 9.17 -8.31
C VAL A 590 15.15 8.44 -8.08
N TRP A 591 15.00 7.82 -6.92
CA TRP A 591 13.73 7.23 -6.50
C TRP A 591 12.91 8.24 -5.67
N GLY A 592 11.59 8.22 -5.84
CA GLY A 592 10.63 8.85 -4.94
C GLY A 592 10.55 8.13 -3.58
N PRO A 593 9.83 8.70 -2.60
CA PRO A 593 9.47 7.96 -1.38
C PRO A 593 8.56 6.77 -1.72
N GLU A 594 8.47 5.79 -0.81
CA GLU A 594 7.45 4.73 -0.87
C GLU A 594 6.06 5.36 -0.73
N ILE A 595 5.25 5.31 -1.78
CA ILE A 595 3.83 5.72 -1.76
C ILE A 595 2.96 4.47 -1.76
N VAL A 596 2.01 4.41 -0.82
CA VAL A 596 1.02 3.33 -0.75
C VAL A 596 0.02 3.45 -1.90
N ASP A 597 -0.24 2.36 -2.61
CA ASP A 597 -1.16 2.28 -3.75
C ASP A 597 -2.50 3.00 -3.51
N LYS A 598 -3.25 2.60 -2.47
CA LYS A 598 -4.57 3.15 -2.11
C LYS A 598 -4.57 4.65 -1.80
N ALA A 599 -3.42 5.22 -1.45
CA ALA A 599 -3.31 6.66 -1.21
C ALA A 599 -3.34 7.46 -2.52
N ILE A 600 -2.65 7.00 -3.58
CA ILE A 600 -2.53 7.77 -4.83
C ILE A 600 -3.77 7.66 -5.74
N LEU A 601 -4.59 6.60 -5.61
CA LEU A 601 -5.74 6.33 -6.50
C LEU A 601 -6.81 7.44 -6.50
N HIS A 602 -6.92 8.20 -5.42
CA HIS A 602 -7.88 9.30 -5.27
C HIS A 602 -7.21 10.68 -5.31
N ALA A 603 -5.95 10.76 -5.73
CA ALA A 603 -5.20 12.01 -5.72
C ALA A 603 -5.50 12.88 -6.96
N THR A 604 -5.85 14.15 -6.73
CA THR A 604 -6.05 15.12 -7.81
C THR A 604 -4.68 15.63 -8.30
N ARG A 605 -4.44 15.58 -9.61
CA ARG A 605 -3.15 16.00 -10.20
C ARG A 605 -3.20 17.46 -10.65
N GLU A 606 -2.63 18.34 -9.86
CA GLU A 606 -2.47 19.76 -10.13
C GLU A 606 -1.06 20.09 -10.67
N VAL A 607 -0.91 21.28 -11.26
CA VAL A 607 0.38 21.85 -11.67
C VAL A 607 0.42 23.30 -11.23
N ASP A 608 1.39 23.65 -10.40
CA ASP A 608 1.60 25.04 -9.99
C ASP A 608 2.19 25.86 -11.17
N PRO A 609 1.57 26.99 -11.55
CA PRO A 609 1.94 27.72 -12.76
C PRO A 609 3.19 28.60 -12.62
N GLU A 610 3.64 28.93 -11.40
CA GLU A 610 4.87 29.71 -11.20
C GLU A 610 6.12 28.82 -11.17
N THR A 611 6.02 27.70 -10.46
CA THR A 611 7.16 26.82 -10.13
C THR A 611 7.29 25.63 -11.06
N GLY A 612 6.20 25.25 -11.75
CA GLY A 612 6.10 24.02 -12.55
C GLY A 612 5.97 22.74 -11.73
N VAL A 613 5.83 22.83 -10.40
CA VAL A 613 5.66 21.67 -9.52
C VAL A 613 4.35 20.97 -9.82
N ILE A 614 4.40 19.64 -9.94
CA ILE A 614 3.25 18.78 -10.16
C ILE A 614 2.93 18.08 -8.84
N SER A 615 1.72 18.29 -8.34
CA SER A 615 1.27 17.78 -7.06
C SER A 615 0.11 16.81 -7.24
N TYR A 616 0.20 15.64 -6.62
CA TYR A 616 -0.88 14.66 -6.52
C TYR A 616 -1.51 14.82 -5.13
N ASN A 617 -2.57 15.61 -5.05
CA ASN A 617 -3.21 16.07 -3.81
C ASN A 617 -4.27 15.08 -3.32
N GLY A 618 -4.09 14.62 -2.08
CA GLY A 618 -5.17 14.00 -1.31
C GLY A 618 -5.97 15.04 -0.54
N VAL A 619 -6.87 14.59 0.34
CA VAL A 619 -7.84 15.44 1.08
C VAL A 619 -7.18 16.60 1.85
N SER A 620 -6.00 16.39 2.44
CA SER A 620 -5.35 17.37 3.33
C SER A 620 -3.94 17.82 2.94
N ARG A 621 -3.31 17.17 1.94
CA ARG A 621 -1.94 17.49 1.47
C ARG A 621 -1.60 16.77 0.17
N ALA A 622 -0.56 17.24 -0.50
CA ALA A 622 0.14 16.47 -1.54
C ALA A 622 0.66 15.14 -0.98
N ILE A 623 0.30 14.04 -1.65
CA ILE A 623 0.75 12.67 -1.38
C ILE A 623 2.08 12.42 -2.10
N PHE A 624 2.20 12.92 -3.33
CA PHE A 624 3.40 12.86 -4.14
C PHE A 624 3.59 14.20 -4.88
N THR A 625 4.81 14.74 -4.87
CA THR A 625 5.19 15.92 -5.65
C THR A 625 6.36 15.60 -6.56
N THR A 626 6.38 16.19 -7.76
CA THR A 626 7.42 16.02 -8.77
C THR A 626 7.59 17.28 -9.63
N HIS A 627 8.65 17.36 -10.44
CA HIS A 627 8.86 18.46 -11.39
C HIS A 627 9.33 17.90 -12.76
N PRO A 628 8.91 18.47 -13.91
CA PRO A 628 9.30 17.97 -15.25
C PRO A 628 10.81 17.83 -15.50
N ILE A 629 11.66 18.52 -14.74
CA ILE A 629 13.13 18.44 -14.85
C ILE A 629 13.71 17.10 -14.35
N GLU A 630 13.09 16.49 -13.33
CA GLU A 630 13.58 15.22 -12.77
C GLU A 630 12.95 14.01 -13.46
N LYS A 631 11.81 14.17 -14.16
CA LYS A 631 11.09 13.11 -14.87
C LYS A 631 12.01 12.10 -15.60
N PRO A 632 12.94 12.50 -16.49
CA PRO A 632 13.80 11.56 -17.23
C PRO A 632 14.80 10.75 -16.37
N TYR A 633 14.84 10.99 -15.05
CA TYR A 633 15.70 10.31 -14.07
C TYR A 633 14.89 9.70 -12.91
N LEU A 634 13.56 9.90 -12.89
CA LEU A 634 12.69 9.63 -11.74
C LEU A 634 12.02 8.25 -11.81
N ILE A 635 12.25 7.47 -10.76
CA ILE A 635 11.56 6.21 -10.50
C ILE A 635 10.57 6.40 -9.34
N TYR A 636 9.32 6.00 -9.53
CA TYR A 636 8.25 6.10 -8.53
C TYR A 636 8.12 4.78 -7.77
N GLN A 637 8.34 4.79 -6.45
CA GLN A 637 8.23 3.56 -5.66
C GLN A 637 6.83 3.37 -5.09
N ILE A 638 6.24 2.22 -5.38
CA ILE A 638 4.94 1.78 -4.88
C ILE A 638 5.14 0.80 -3.72
N GLY A 639 4.45 1.06 -2.61
CA GLY A 639 4.05 0.04 -1.65
C GLY A 639 2.70 -0.52 -2.07
N SER A 640 2.64 -1.83 -2.36
CA SER A 640 1.41 -2.54 -2.70
C SER A 640 1.52 -4.01 -2.31
N ALA A 641 0.36 -4.65 -2.12
CA ALA A 641 0.21 -6.09 -1.94
C ALA A 641 -0.87 -6.66 -2.89
N ASP A 642 -1.16 -5.95 -3.99
CA ASP A 642 -2.25 -6.26 -4.92
C ASP A 642 -1.83 -5.91 -6.36
N PRO A 643 -1.87 -6.87 -7.32
CA PRO A 643 -1.41 -6.61 -8.69
C PRO A 643 -2.22 -5.56 -9.45
N GLU A 644 -3.52 -5.44 -9.17
CA GLU A 644 -4.42 -4.50 -9.85
C GLU A 644 -4.27 -3.10 -9.28
N LEU A 645 -4.24 -2.95 -7.95
CA LEU A 645 -4.04 -1.66 -7.29
C LEU A 645 -2.64 -1.10 -7.60
N ALA A 646 -1.60 -1.93 -7.67
CA ALA A 646 -0.27 -1.52 -8.11
C ALA A 646 -0.28 -0.95 -9.54
N VAL A 647 -0.98 -1.62 -10.47
CA VAL A 647 -1.14 -1.17 -11.86
C VAL A 647 -1.95 0.13 -11.94
N GLN A 648 -3.04 0.26 -11.18
CA GLN A 648 -3.85 1.49 -11.14
C GLN A 648 -3.03 2.66 -10.57
N ALA A 649 -2.32 2.46 -9.46
CA ALA A 649 -1.45 3.45 -8.84
C ALA A 649 -0.33 3.91 -9.78
N ALA A 650 0.29 2.98 -10.50
CA ALA A 650 1.26 3.29 -11.54
C ALA A 650 0.64 4.09 -12.70
N LYS A 651 -0.53 3.68 -13.21
CA LYS A 651 -1.27 4.37 -14.29
C LYS A 651 -1.70 5.80 -13.88
N THR A 652 -1.95 6.07 -12.60
CA THR A 652 -2.26 7.42 -12.09
C THR A 652 -1.11 8.41 -12.31
N VAL A 653 0.12 8.04 -11.94
CA VAL A 653 1.30 8.93 -12.00
C VAL A 653 2.10 8.84 -13.32
N ILE A 654 1.77 7.88 -14.18
CA ILE A 654 2.56 7.45 -15.35
C ILE A 654 3.05 8.58 -16.27
N ARG A 655 2.32 9.69 -16.33
CA ARG A 655 2.60 10.82 -17.21
C ARG A 655 3.78 11.69 -16.76
N ASP A 656 4.22 11.60 -15.50
CA ASP A 656 5.26 12.48 -14.93
C ASP A 656 6.55 11.74 -14.50
N ILE A 657 6.58 10.42 -14.66
CA ILE A 657 7.69 9.53 -14.23
C ILE A 657 8.41 8.89 -15.43
N SER A 658 9.52 8.19 -15.20
CA SER A 658 10.17 7.32 -16.22
C SER A 658 10.20 5.83 -15.84
N GLY A 659 9.96 5.48 -14.57
CA GLY A 659 9.90 4.10 -14.13
C GLY A 659 9.11 3.90 -12.84
N VAL A 660 8.73 2.66 -12.56
CA VAL A 660 8.00 2.22 -11.37
C VAL A 660 8.84 1.19 -10.63
N ASP A 661 8.94 1.30 -9.30
CA ASP A 661 9.64 0.35 -8.44
C ASP A 661 8.68 -0.29 -7.43
N LEU A 662 8.74 -1.61 -7.23
CA LEU A 662 7.99 -2.28 -6.16
C LEU A 662 8.84 -2.38 -4.89
N ASN A 663 8.37 -1.77 -3.79
CA ASN A 663 9.01 -1.92 -2.49
C ASN A 663 8.78 -3.33 -1.96
N CYS A 664 9.83 -4.13 -1.95
CA CYS A 664 9.87 -5.49 -1.42
C CYS A 664 10.80 -5.59 -0.20
N GLY A 665 11.09 -4.47 0.49
CA GLY A 665 12.24 -4.40 1.41
C GLY A 665 12.06 -3.53 2.65
N CYS A 666 10.96 -2.79 2.78
CA CYS A 666 10.62 -2.00 3.95
C CYS A 666 10.13 -2.90 5.10
N PRO A 667 10.82 -2.94 6.27
CA PRO A 667 10.38 -3.73 7.42
C PRO A 667 9.45 -2.95 8.36
N LYS A 668 9.12 -1.68 8.05
CA LYS A 668 8.38 -0.81 8.97
C LYS A 668 6.89 -1.20 9.01
N PRO A 669 6.23 -1.15 10.19
CA PRO A 669 4.84 -1.60 10.39
C PRO A 669 3.81 -1.06 9.38
N PHE A 670 3.93 0.19 8.95
CA PHE A 670 2.99 0.80 7.99
C PHE A 670 2.97 0.10 6.62
N SER A 671 4.07 -0.55 6.24
CA SER A 671 4.22 -1.29 4.99
C SER A 671 3.88 -2.77 5.21
N THR A 672 4.46 -3.38 6.24
CA THR A 672 4.34 -4.82 6.48
C THR A 672 2.96 -5.28 6.96
N HIS A 673 2.21 -4.48 7.73
CA HIS A 673 0.85 -4.86 8.16
C HIS A 673 -0.15 -4.97 7.00
N ALA A 674 0.07 -4.24 5.91
CA ALA A 674 -0.76 -4.31 4.70
C ALA A 674 -0.27 -5.37 3.69
N GLY A 675 0.68 -6.25 4.08
CA GLY A 675 1.28 -7.27 3.20
C GLY A 675 2.39 -6.75 2.28
N MET A 676 2.74 -5.45 2.37
CA MET A 676 3.68 -4.78 1.47
C MET A 676 5.13 -4.86 1.98
N GLY A 677 6.09 -4.34 1.21
CA GLY A 677 7.46 -4.20 1.67
C GLY A 677 8.11 -5.56 1.95
N ALA A 678 8.74 -5.71 3.11
CA ALA A 678 9.41 -6.95 3.51
C ALA A 678 8.47 -8.12 3.85
N ALA A 679 7.13 -7.95 3.76
CA ALA A 679 6.17 -9.04 3.81
C ALA A 679 6.01 -9.76 2.45
N LEU A 680 6.22 -9.06 1.32
CA LEU A 680 6.26 -9.68 -0.02
C LEU A 680 7.38 -10.73 -0.14
N LEU A 681 8.47 -10.57 0.62
CA LEU A 681 9.56 -11.56 0.68
C LEU A 681 9.15 -12.92 1.27
N THR A 682 8.03 -12.96 2.01
CA THR A 682 7.41 -14.21 2.51
C THR A 682 6.28 -14.71 1.61
N ASN A 683 5.95 -14.00 0.52
CA ASN A 683 5.05 -14.48 -0.53
C ASN A 683 5.61 -14.14 -1.93
N PRO A 684 6.60 -14.91 -2.43
CA PRO A 684 7.19 -14.69 -3.74
C PRO A 684 6.20 -14.82 -4.91
N ASP A 685 5.11 -15.56 -4.74
CA ASP A 685 4.05 -15.72 -5.74
C ASP A 685 3.32 -14.39 -5.95
N LEU A 686 2.87 -13.77 -4.86
CA LEU A 686 2.26 -12.44 -4.87
C LEU A 686 3.24 -11.38 -5.42
N LEU A 687 4.48 -11.36 -4.92
CA LEU A 687 5.52 -10.44 -5.38
C LEU A 687 5.72 -10.52 -6.91
N CYS A 688 5.90 -11.74 -7.44
CA CYS A 688 6.07 -11.95 -8.88
C CYS A 688 4.80 -11.60 -9.68
N SER A 689 3.60 -11.84 -9.14
CA SER A 689 2.35 -11.47 -9.80
C SER A 689 2.19 -9.96 -9.95
N ILE A 690 2.56 -9.17 -8.93
CA ILE A 690 2.55 -7.70 -8.98
C ILE A 690 3.55 -7.19 -10.03
N LEU A 691 4.78 -7.71 -10.05
CA LEU A 691 5.78 -7.33 -11.05
C LEU A 691 5.36 -7.70 -12.48
N THR A 692 4.75 -8.88 -12.66
CA THR A 692 4.25 -9.34 -13.97
C THR A 692 3.09 -8.47 -14.45
N ALA A 693 2.14 -8.12 -13.57
CA ALA A 693 1.05 -7.21 -13.89
C ALA A 693 1.58 -5.80 -14.25
N LEU A 694 2.49 -5.24 -13.45
CA LEU A 694 3.16 -3.98 -13.77
C LEU A 694 3.88 -4.03 -15.12
N ARG A 695 4.66 -5.08 -15.40
CA ARG A 695 5.40 -5.16 -16.68
C ARG A 695 4.47 -5.38 -17.88
N LYS A 696 3.38 -6.13 -17.73
CA LYS A 696 2.34 -6.30 -18.77
C LYS A 696 1.62 -4.99 -19.09
N GLU A 697 1.26 -4.22 -18.06
CA GLU A 697 0.34 -3.08 -18.17
C GLU A 697 1.05 -1.71 -18.30
N MET A 698 2.36 -1.63 -18.00
CA MET A 698 3.18 -0.44 -18.28
C MET A 698 3.68 -0.43 -19.73
N PRO A 699 3.68 0.73 -20.42
CA PRO A 699 4.29 0.88 -21.74
C PRO A 699 5.78 0.51 -21.75
N PRO A 700 6.35 0.07 -22.89
CA PRO A 700 7.77 -0.30 -22.98
C PRO A 700 8.75 0.81 -22.57
N ASN A 701 8.34 2.08 -22.75
CA ASN A 701 9.12 3.26 -22.37
C ASN A 701 9.04 3.64 -20.88
N ILE A 702 8.32 2.86 -20.06
CA ILE A 702 8.29 2.95 -18.60
C ILE A 702 8.95 1.68 -18.06
N THR A 703 10.05 1.84 -17.32
CA THR A 703 10.79 0.71 -16.74
C THR A 703 10.11 0.22 -15.46
N VAL A 704 10.23 -1.07 -15.16
CA VAL A 704 9.69 -1.67 -13.92
C VAL A 704 10.84 -2.29 -13.16
N THR A 705 11.02 -1.94 -11.88
CA THR A 705 12.11 -2.42 -11.03
C THR A 705 11.57 -2.95 -9.70
N ALA A 706 12.43 -3.62 -8.92
CA ALA A 706 12.10 -4.08 -7.58
C ALA A 706 13.23 -3.80 -6.60
N LYS A 707 12.89 -3.54 -5.34
CA LYS A 707 13.85 -3.36 -4.25
C LYS A 707 13.62 -4.35 -3.11
N ILE A 708 14.44 -5.41 -3.06
CA ILE A 708 14.36 -6.51 -2.07
C ILE A 708 15.32 -6.31 -0.89
N ARG A 709 15.21 -7.18 0.12
CA ARG A 709 16.26 -7.50 1.11
C ARG A 709 16.79 -8.92 0.87
N LEU A 710 17.96 -9.24 1.41
CA LEU A 710 18.47 -10.62 1.45
C LEU A 710 17.53 -11.55 2.25
N LEU A 711 17.37 -12.80 1.82
CA LEU A 711 16.77 -13.85 2.66
C LEU A 711 17.83 -14.44 3.62
N PRO A 712 17.43 -15.17 4.67
CA PRO A 712 18.36 -15.74 5.64
C PRO A 712 19.41 -16.65 4.99
N SER A 713 18.98 -17.58 4.12
CA SER A 713 19.89 -18.37 3.30
C SER A 713 20.28 -17.64 2.01
N GLN A 714 21.41 -18.05 1.44
CA GLN A 714 21.86 -17.56 0.13
C GLN A 714 21.10 -18.25 -1.02
N GLU A 715 20.87 -19.56 -0.90
CA GLU A 715 20.15 -20.36 -1.90
C GLU A 715 18.73 -19.81 -2.16
N ASP A 716 17.98 -19.50 -1.11
CA ASP A 716 16.62 -18.97 -1.27
C ASP A 716 16.62 -17.53 -1.80
N THR A 717 17.68 -16.76 -1.52
CA THR A 717 17.86 -15.45 -2.14
C THR A 717 18.07 -15.59 -3.64
N LEU A 718 18.84 -16.60 -4.10
CA LEU A 718 19.03 -16.87 -5.53
C LEU A 718 17.72 -17.36 -6.19
N LYS A 719 16.97 -18.28 -5.57
CA LYS A 719 15.63 -18.70 -6.04
C LYS A 719 14.67 -17.52 -6.19
N LEU A 720 14.66 -16.61 -5.21
CA LEU A 720 13.83 -15.41 -5.27
C LEU A 720 14.27 -14.45 -6.39
N VAL A 721 15.58 -14.26 -6.56
CA VAL A 721 16.16 -13.43 -7.62
C VAL A 721 15.83 -13.98 -9.00
N GLU A 722 15.96 -15.29 -9.23
CA GLU A 722 15.60 -15.99 -10.47
C GLU A 722 14.15 -15.68 -10.87
N ARG A 723 13.23 -15.96 -9.94
CA ARG A 723 11.79 -15.72 -10.13
C ARG A 723 11.45 -14.26 -10.40
N ILE A 724 12.12 -13.31 -9.72
CA ILE A 724 11.93 -11.88 -9.92
C ILE A 724 12.45 -11.44 -11.29
N VAL A 725 13.62 -11.92 -11.71
CA VAL A 725 14.23 -11.59 -13.00
C VAL A 725 13.34 -12.04 -14.17
N ASP A 726 12.75 -13.23 -14.10
CA ASP A 726 11.88 -13.75 -15.17
C ASP A 726 10.51 -13.06 -15.28
N THR A 727 10.14 -12.15 -14.35
CA THR A 727 8.95 -11.27 -14.51
C THR A 727 9.14 -10.17 -15.56
N GLY A 728 10.36 -9.96 -16.07
CA GLY A 728 10.66 -8.95 -17.09
C GLY A 728 10.91 -7.54 -16.54
N ILE A 729 11.36 -7.43 -15.28
CA ILE A 729 11.90 -6.17 -14.73
C ILE A 729 13.07 -5.61 -15.57
N SER A 730 13.45 -4.36 -15.30
CA SER A 730 14.57 -3.67 -15.95
C SER A 730 15.85 -3.67 -15.11
N ALA A 731 15.72 -3.65 -13.78
CA ALA A 731 16.81 -3.70 -12.81
C ALA A 731 16.31 -4.21 -11.45
N LEU A 732 17.20 -4.80 -10.66
CA LEU A 732 16.93 -5.34 -9.32
C LEU A 732 17.85 -4.67 -8.30
N THR A 733 17.27 -4.01 -7.30
CA THR A 733 18.02 -3.48 -6.15
C THR A 733 17.98 -4.45 -4.99
N VAL A 734 19.14 -4.84 -4.48
CA VAL A 734 19.27 -5.74 -3.33
C VAL A 734 19.78 -4.95 -2.13
N HIS A 735 18.96 -4.80 -1.09
CA HIS A 735 19.45 -4.32 0.19
C HIS A 735 20.22 -5.45 0.89
N CYS A 736 21.53 -5.28 1.06
CA CYS A 736 22.48 -6.25 1.63
C CYS A 736 22.32 -6.48 3.15
N ARG A 737 21.08 -6.47 3.65
CA ARG A 737 20.66 -6.80 5.02
C ARG A 737 19.45 -7.72 4.94
N THR A 738 19.33 -8.69 5.84
CA THR A 738 18.09 -9.50 5.94
C THR A 738 16.97 -8.69 6.58
N ARG A 739 15.72 -9.20 6.57
CA ARG A 739 14.56 -8.52 7.18
C ARG A 739 14.79 -8.13 8.64
N ASN A 740 15.44 -9.01 9.41
CA ASN A 740 15.59 -8.87 10.86
C ASN A 740 16.83 -8.04 11.28
N MET A 741 17.73 -7.73 10.34
CA MET A 741 18.92 -6.91 10.60
C MET A 741 18.56 -5.43 10.71
N ARG A 742 19.00 -4.83 11.82
CA ARG A 742 18.83 -3.43 12.17
C ARG A 742 19.88 -2.57 11.45
N GLU A 743 19.70 -1.26 11.58
CA GLU A 743 20.54 -0.23 10.97
C GLU A 743 21.99 -0.16 11.46
N LYS A 744 22.25 -0.67 12.67
CA LYS A 744 23.58 -0.76 13.27
C LYS A 744 24.34 -2.03 12.91
N ASP A 745 23.63 -3.06 12.42
CA ASP A 745 24.21 -4.33 12.01
C ASP A 745 24.80 -4.13 10.61
N ALA A 746 26.06 -4.50 10.36
CA ALA A 746 26.73 -4.25 9.09
C ALA A 746 26.02 -4.94 7.90
N ALA A 747 25.99 -4.28 6.73
CA ALA A 747 25.52 -4.92 5.51
C ALA A 747 26.47 -6.04 5.05
N VAL A 748 25.91 -7.21 4.72
CA VAL A 748 26.66 -8.39 4.22
C VAL A 748 26.79 -8.28 2.70
N ILE A 749 27.53 -7.27 2.25
CA ILE A 749 27.68 -6.93 0.83
C ILE A 749 28.33 -8.06 0.03
N GLU A 750 29.14 -8.89 0.67
CA GLU A 750 29.89 -10.01 0.08
C GLU A 750 28.95 -11.03 -0.59
N ARG A 751 27.75 -11.23 -0.01
CA ARG A 751 26.70 -12.11 -0.57
C ARG A 751 26.17 -11.64 -1.92
N LEU A 752 26.32 -10.36 -2.26
CA LEU A 752 25.83 -9.79 -3.52
C LEU A 752 26.64 -10.27 -4.72
N ARG A 753 27.92 -10.65 -4.55
CA ARG A 753 28.79 -11.09 -5.67
C ARG A 753 28.23 -12.31 -6.39
N GLU A 754 27.73 -13.29 -5.65
CA GLU A 754 27.13 -14.47 -6.26
C GLU A 754 25.79 -14.16 -6.94
N ILE A 755 25.01 -13.22 -6.38
CA ILE A 755 23.74 -12.76 -6.97
C ILE A 755 24.00 -12.04 -8.30
N VAL A 756 25.02 -11.17 -8.38
CA VAL A 756 25.48 -10.55 -9.64
C VAL A 756 25.86 -11.62 -10.65
N ASN A 757 26.80 -12.51 -10.29
CA ASN A 757 27.27 -13.60 -11.15
C ASN A 757 26.15 -14.58 -11.55
N PHE A 758 25.04 -14.66 -10.80
CA PHE A 758 23.87 -15.46 -11.12
C PHE A 758 22.98 -14.75 -12.16
N VAL A 759 22.61 -13.49 -11.93
CA VAL A 759 21.78 -12.70 -12.86
C VAL A 759 22.47 -12.50 -14.21
N GLU A 760 23.80 -12.32 -14.23
CA GLU A 760 24.59 -12.27 -15.46
C GLU A 760 24.49 -13.59 -16.26
N ARG A 761 24.58 -14.75 -15.57
CA ARG A 761 24.43 -16.07 -16.21
C ARG A 761 23.02 -16.34 -16.75
N MET A 762 21.98 -15.68 -16.23
CA MET A 762 20.62 -15.74 -16.80
C MET A 762 20.52 -15.03 -18.16
N GLY A 763 21.49 -14.18 -18.53
CA GLY A 763 21.55 -13.52 -19.85
C GLY A 763 20.42 -12.52 -20.13
N ARG A 764 19.68 -12.08 -19.11
CA ARG A 764 18.47 -11.23 -19.23
C ARG A 764 18.75 -9.71 -19.33
N GLY A 765 20.02 -9.30 -19.28
CA GLY A 765 20.44 -7.88 -19.35
C GLY A 765 20.24 -7.06 -18.07
N ILE A 766 19.59 -7.62 -17.04
CA ILE A 766 19.19 -6.96 -15.79
C ILE A 766 20.39 -6.43 -15.02
N ALA A 767 20.37 -5.14 -14.69
CA ALA A 767 21.34 -4.55 -13.78
C ALA A 767 21.03 -4.94 -12.32
N VAL A 768 22.01 -5.51 -11.61
CA VAL A 768 21.94 -5.73 -10.16
C VAL A 768 22.55 -4.52 -9.44
N ILE A 769 21.74 -3.87 -8.61
CA ILE A 769 22.05 -2.62 -7.91
C ILE A 769 22.27 -2.92 -6.43
N GLU A 770 23.40 -2.49 -5.89
CA GLU A 770 23.70 -2.60 -4.46
C GLU A 770 22.95 -1.55 -3.62
N ASN A 771 22.56 -1.92 -2.40
CA ASN A 771 22.16 -0.97 -1.37
C ASN A 771 22.52 -1.49 0.04
N GLY A 772 23.24 -0.70 0.84
CA GLY A 772 23.64 -1.12 2.18
C GLY A 772 25.06 -0.72 2.55
N ASP A 773 25.18 0.38 3.29
CA ASP A 773 26.46 0.91 3.81
C ASP A 773 27.44 1.47 2.77
N CYS A 774 26.99 1.64 1.52
CA CYS A 774 27.49 2.72 0.67
C CYS A 774 26.99 4.09 1.19
N LYS A 775 27.90 5.01 1.57
CA LYS A 775 27.56 6.35 2.08
C LYS A 775 27.93 7.51 1.15
N GLY A 776 28.73 7.28 0.11
CA GLY A 776 29.17 8.31 -0.83
C GLY A 776 29.98 7.75 -2.00
N TRP A 777 30.50 8.62 -2.86
CA TRP A 777 31.18 8.26 -4.11
C TRP A 777 32.35 7.26 -3.97
N GLU A 778 33.21 7.41 -2.96
CA GLU A 778 34.35 6.48 -2.77
C GLU A 778 33.91 5.12 -2.20
N ASP A 779 32.86 5.07 -1.37
CA ASP A 779 32.22 3.80 -1.01
C ASP A 779 31.61 3.12 -2.24
N ALA A 780 31.03 3.90 -3.17
CA ALA A 780 30.42 3.35 -4.38
C ALA A 780 31.43 2.56 -5.23
N LYS A 781 32.67 3.07 -5.38
CA LYS A 781 33.77 2.35 -6.04
C LYS A 781 34.11 1.06 -5.28
N ARG A 782 34.46 1.18 -4.00
CA ARG A 782 34.86 0.06 -3.11
C ARG A 782 33.82 -1.05 -3.08
N VAL A 783 32.54 -0.70 -2.98
CA VAL A 783 31.45 -1.66 -2.91
C VAL A 783 31.22 -2.33 -4.28
N ARG A 784 31.34 -1.63 -5.41
CA ARG A 784 31.33 -2.27 -6.74
C ARG A 784 32.54 -3.18 -6.96
N GLU A 785 33.72 -2.81 -6.49
CA GLU A 785 34.94 -3.63 -6.56
C GLU A 785 34.76 -4.97 -5.80
N VAL A 786 34.22 -4.93 -4.57
CA VAL A 786 33.93 -6.14 -3.79
C VAL A 786 32.79 -6.96 -4.43
N THR A 787 31.65 -6.33 -4.70
CA THR A 787 30.40 -7.03 -5.05
C THR A 787 30.20 -7.31 -6.54
N GLY A 788 30.89 -6.62 -7.43
CA GLY A 788 30.60 -6.64 -8.87
C GLY A 788 29.31 -5.93 -9.25
N ALA A 789 28.60 -5.28 -8.32
CA ALA A 789 27.32 -4.64 -8.59
C ALA A 789 27.40 -3.68 -9.79
N HIS A 790 26.38 -3.71 -10.64
CA HIS A 790 26.33 -2.91 -11.84
C HIS A 790 26.29 -1.41 -11.50
N SER A 791 25.63 -1.06 -10.40
CA SER A 791 25.44 0.29 -9.86
C SER A 791 25.24 0.21 -8.34
N VAL A 792 25.26 1.35 -7.65
CA VAL A 792 24.93 1.43 -6.21
C VAL A 792 23.80 2.43 -5.94
N MET A 793 23.11 2.26 -4.82
CA MET A 793 22.01 3.11 -4.38
C MET A 793 22.24 3.60 -2.95
N ILE A 794 22.34 4.92 -2.77
CA ILE A 794 22.68 5.58 -1.49
C ILE A 794 21.40 6.07 -0.80
N ALA A 795 21.22 5.64 0.45
CA ALA A 795 20.14 6.10 1.35
C ALA A 795 20.68 7.09 2.39
N ARG A 796 21.06 6.59 3.57
CA ARG A 796 21.53 7.37 4.74
C ARG A 796 22.62 8.41 4.44
N GLY A 797 23.48 8.14 3.45
CA GLY A 797 24.47 9.11 2.98
C GLY A 797 23.85 10.37 2.37
N ALA A 798 22.80 10.21 1.55
CA ALA A 798 22.07 11.30 0.91
C ALA A 798 21.03 11.95 1.83
N GLU A 799 20.52 11.22 2.82
CA GLU A 799 19.70 11.75 3.91
C GLU A 799 20.53 12.63 4.86
N SER A 800 21.76 12.21 5.18
CA SER A 800 22.74 12.99 5.95
C SER A 800 23.31 14.16 5.15
N ASN A 801 23.56 13.99 3.85
CA ASN A 801 24.09 15.04 2.98
C ASN A 801 23.73 14.73 1.51
N PRO A 802 22.70 15.38 0.94
CA PRO A 802 22.32 15.27 -0.47
C PRO A 802 23.45 15.49 -1.50
N SER A 803 24.61 16.03 -1.10
CA SER A 803 25.80 16.15 -1.95
C SER A 803 26.76 14.93 -1.92
N CYS A 804 26.40 13.84 -1.23
CA CYS A 804 27.22 12.61 -1.11
C CYS A 804 27.58 11.93 -2.44
N PHE A 805 26.90 12.30 -3.52
CA PHE A 805 27.14 11.84 -4.89
C PHE A 805 28.38 12.48 -5.54
N LEU A 806 28.92 13.57 -4.98
CA LEU A 806 30.20 14.13 -5.38
C LEU A 806 31.36 13.27 -4.85
N SER A 807 32.47 13.25 -5.59
CA SER A 807 33.76 12.75 -5.10
C SER A 807 34.31 13.57 -3.91
N SER A 808 33.89 14.83 -3.79
CA SER A 808 34.06 15.65 -2.58
C SER A 808 32.72 16.29 -2.19
N PRO A 809 31.96 15.66 -1.26
CA PRO A 809 30.71 16.23 -0.77
C PRO A 809 30.90 17.57 -0.06
N LEU A 810 29.85 18.40 -0.05
CA LEU A 810 29.83 19.68 0.63
C LEU A 810 30.11 19.51 2.12
N LYS A 811 31.02 20.35 2.62
CA LYS A 811 31.37 20.51 4.04
C LYS A 811 30.63 21.71 4.62
N ASP A 812 30.62 21.82 5.95
CA ASP A 812 29.96 22.93 6.66
C ASP A 812 28.52 23.13 6.15
N VAL A 813 27.75 22.03 6.12
CA VAL A 813 26.42 21.94 5.49
C VAL A 813 25.45 22.98 6.03
N GLU A 814 25.64 23.40 7.28
CA GLU A 814 24.95 24.50 7.96
C GLU A 814 25.07 25.84 7.21
N ARG A 815 26.20 26.12 6.56
CA ARG A 815 26.42 27.32 5.73
C ARG A 815 26.25 27.06 4.23
N THR A 816 26.60 25.87 3.75
CA THR A 816 26.68 25.58 2.30
C THR A 816 25.40 25.01 1.70
N LEU A 817 24.74 24.07 2.39
CA LEU A 817 23.58 23.34 1.87
C LEU A 817 22.26 23.84 2.47
N VAL A 818 22.20 23.98 3.81
CA VAL A 818 20.97 24.28 4.55
C VAL A 818 20.27 25.55 4.04
N PRO A 819 20.94 26.70 3.85
CA PRO A 819 20.27 27.91 3.35
C PRO A 819 19.62 27.70 1.98
N SER A 820 20.32 27.04 1.06
CA SER A 820 19.81 26.79 -0.30
C SER A 820 18.69 25.75 -0.33
N TYR A 821 18.80 24.69 0.48
CA TYR A 821 17.75 23.70 0.62
C TYR A 821 16.45 24.31 1.16
N LEU A 822 16.56 25.22 2.15
CA LEU A 822 15.41 25.95 2.70
C LEU A 822 14.79 26.89 1.65
N ARG A 823 15.60 27.65 0.90
CA ARG A 823 15.15 28.52 -0.20
C ARG A 823 14.42 27.76 -1.30
N ILE A 824 15.01 26.68 -1.82
CA ILE A 824 14.37 25.83 -2.83
C ILE A 824 13.09 25.19 -2.28
N SER A 825 13.11 24.72 -1.03
CA SER A 825 11.93 24.10 -0.42
C SER A 825 10.78 25.09 -0.25
N GLN A 826 11.05 26.35 0.11
CA GLN A 826 10.04 27.40 0.14
C GLN A 826 9.51 27.71 -1.27
N TYR A 827 10.40 27.89 -2.25
CA TYR A 827 10.03 28.22 -3.63
C TYR A 827 9.17 27.12 -4.27
N LEU A 828 9.56 25.85 -4.13
CA LEU A 828 8.82 24.70 -4.64
C LEU A 828 7.66 24.25 -3.73
N GLN A 829 7.19 25.12 -2.83
CA GLN A 829 6.04 24.92 -1.94
C GLN A 829 6.09 23.62 -1.11
N ASN A 830 7.29 23.11 -0.81
CA ASN A 830 7.46 21.87 -0.05
C ASN A 830 6.98 22.08 1.41
N HIS A 831 6.16 21.16 1.93
CA HIS A 831 5.51 21.35 3.23
C HIS A 831 6.51 21.55 4.37
N TRP A 832 6.29 22.52 5.26
CA TRP A 832 7.28 22.92 6.28
C TRP A 832 7.74 21.75 7.16
N SER A 833 6.82 20.93 7.69
CA SER A 833 7.18 19.78 8.55
C SER A 833 7.90 18.64 7.81
N LEU A 834 7.94 18.68 6.48
CA LEU A 834 8.76 17.80 5.64
C LEU A 834 10.16 18.40 5.46
N THR A 835 10.25 19.69 5.13
CA THR A 835 11.51 20.43 5.01
C THR A 835 12.30 20.43 6.32
N LYS A 836 11.66 20.79 7.45
CA LYS A 836 12.26 20.76 8.79
C LYS A 836 12.79 19.38 9.15
N PHE A 837 12.05 18.32 8.82
CA PHE A 837 12.50 16.95 9.03
C PHE A 837 13.75 16.60 8.22
N CYS A 838 13.77 16.93 6.92
CA CYS A 838 14.93 16.69 6.05
C CYS A 838 16.16 17.45 6.54
N VAL A 839 16.02 18.75 6.85
CA VAL A 839 17.12 19.59 7.32
C VAL A 839 17.67 19.12 8.67
N ASN A 840 16.82 18.64 9.59
CA ASN A 840 17.27 18.05 10.86
C ASN A 840 18.01 16.70 10.69
N GLN A 841 17.95 16.05 9.51
CA GLN A 841 18.84 14.91 9.22
C GLN A 841 20.24 15.35 8.75
N PHE A 842 20.41 16.60 8.29
CA PHE A 842 21.64 17.02 7.61
C PHE A 842 22.83 17.10 8.57
N LYS A 843 23.84 16.27 8.31
CA LYS A 843 25.06 16.10 9.09
C LYS A 843 26.24 16.00 8.12
N GLY A 844 27.25 16.84 8.30
CA GLY A 844 28.42 16.92 7.43
C GLY A 844 29.72 17.11 8.22
N ILE A 845 30.86 17.06 7.52
CA ILE A 845 32.15 17.42 8.09
C ILE A 845 32.17 18.94 8.26
N ARG A 846 32.37 19.41 9.49
CA ARG A 846 32.61 20.83 9.80
C ARG A 846 34.11 21.13 9.70
N VAL A 847 34.45 22.24 9.07
CA VAL A 847 35.83 22.77 8.96
C VAL A 847 35.88 24.19 9.51
N GLU A 848 34.88 25.02 9.18
CA GLU A 848 34.78 26.41 9.63
C GLU A 848 33.61 26.68 10.60
N VAL A 849 32.57 25.83 10.59
CA VAL A 849 31.40 25.98 11.46
C VAL A 849 31.72 25.43 12.85
N THR A 850 31.66 26.30 13.85
CA THR A 850 31.86 25.91 15.24
C THR A 850 30.68 25.07 15.78
N LYS A 851 30.93 24.31 16.86
CA LYS A 851 29.85 23.59 17.55
C LYS A 851 28.76 24.54 18.09
N ALA A 852 29.11 25.79 18.40
CA ALA A 852 28.18 26.80 18.88
C ALA A 852 27.21 27.25 17.77
N GLU A 853 27.72 27.70 16.63
CA GLU A 853 26.90 28.13 15.48
C GLU A 853 25.99 27.01 14.96
N SER A 854 26.50 25.77 14.89
CA SER A 854 25.68 24.63 14.47
C SER A 854 24.55 24.32 15.48
N HIS A 855 24.81 24.47 16.78
CA HIS A 855 23.79 24.31 17.83
C HIS A 855 22.76 25.45 17.83
N GLU A 856 23.19 26.69 17.59
CA GLU A 856 22.33 27.87 17.41
C GLU A 856 21.41 27.71 16.19
N LEU A 857 21.94 27.21 15.07
CA LEU A 857 21.13 26.85 13.89
C LEU A 857 20.11 25.75 14.22
N HIS A 858 20.50 24.69 14.93
CA HIS A 858 19.56 23.64 15.34
C HIS A 858 18.45 24.19 16.26
N GLN A 859 18.78 25.02 17.25
CA GLN A 859 17.75 25.66 18.10
C GLN A 859 16.82 26.58 17.29
N THR A 860 17.34 27.28 16.29
CA THR A 860 16.55 28.15 15.40
C THR A 860 15.58 27.33 14.55
N LEU A 861 16.07 26.27 13.90
CA LEU A 861 15.25 25.34 13.11
C LEU A 861 14.21 24.60 13.95
N SER A 862 14.57 24.22 15.17
CA SER A 862 13.70 23.45 16.09
C SER A 862 12.56 24.32 16.64
N ARG A 863 12.82 25.59 16.96
CA ARG A 863 11.76 26.54 17.36
C ARG A 863 10.88 27.01 16.19
N ALA A 864 11.39 26.99 14.97
CA ALA A 864 10.66 27.48 13.79
C ALA A 864 9.40 26.66 13.46
N LYS A 865 8.28 27.38 13.30
CA LYS A 865 6.94 26.88 12.93
C LYS A 865 6.61 27.10 11.45
N GLY A 866 7.38 27.93 10.73
CA GLY A 866 7.32 28.04 9.27
C GLY A 866 8.54 28.73 8.65
N TYR A 867 8.55 28.83 7.31
CA TYR A 867 9.59 29.54 6.56
C TYR A 867 9.74 31.03 6.92
N GLY A 868 8.75 31.63 7.58
CA GLY A 868 8.84 33.00 8.08
C GLY A 868 9.91 33.19 9.15
N ASP A 869 10.13 32.18 9.99
CA ASP A 869 10.95 32.25 11.21
C ASP A 869 12.46 32.07 10.94
N ILE A 870 12.80 31.67 9.71
CA ILE A 870 14.15 31.25 9.30
C ILE A 870 14.72 32.09 8.15
N LYS A 871 14.12 33.25 7.84
CA LYS A 871 14.57 34.13 6.75
C LYS A 871 16.05 34.50 6.85
N ASP A 872 16.55 34.75 8.06
CA ASP A 872 17.96 35.08 8.30
C ASP A 872 18.91 33.90 8.02
N VAL A 873 18.47 32.67 8.30
CA VAL A 873 19.19 31.43 7.95
C VAL A 873 19.20 31.21 6.43
N MET A 874 18.10 31.58 5.75
CA MET A 874 17.96 31.46 4.30
C MET A 874 18.80 32.49 3.54
N GLY A 875 19.06 33.66 4.14
CA GLY A 875 19.87 34.72 3.55
C GLY A 875 19.19 35.47 2.40
N PRO A 876 19.91 36.38 1.71
CA PRO A 876 19.32 37.36 0.79
C PRO A 876 19.05 36.84 -0.64
N ALA A 877 19.48 35.63 -0.98
CA ALA A 877 19.23 35.03 -2.30
C ALA A 877 17.80 34.45 -2.38
N THR A 878 17.28 34.23 -3.58
CA THR A 878 15.94 33.64 -3.78
C THR A 878 16.00 32.15 -4.10
N GLY A 879 14.97 31.40 -3.71
CA GLY A 879 14.83 29.99 -4.10
C GLY A 879 14.62 29.77 -5.60
N LYS A 880 14.21 30.83 -6.33
CA LYS A 880 14.06 30.83 -7.78
C LYS A 880 15.41 30.80 -8.50
N GLU A 881 16.38 31.55 -7.98
CA GLU A 881 17.76 31.56 -8.50
C GLU A 881 18.46 30.22 -8.24
N ASP A 882 18.42 29.73 -7.00
CA ASP A 882 18.95 28.41 -6.64
C ASP A 882 18.32 27.28 -7.47
N PHE A 883 17.01 27.30 -7.68
CA PHE A 883 16.31 26.32 -8.49
C PHE A 883 16.70 26.42 -9.97
N GLN A 884 16.84 27.63 -10.51
CA GLN A 884 17.31 27.83 -11.88
C GLN A 884 18.76 27.35 -12.06
N GLU A 885 19.61 27.47 -11.03
CA GLU A 885 20.96 26.88 -11.03
C GLU A 885 20.91 25.35 -11.15
N ILE A 886 20.02 24.68 -10.40
CA ILE A 886 19.79 23.23 -10.53
C ILE A 886 19.28 22.86 -11.93
N VAL A 887 18.28 23.59 -12.44
CA VAL A 887 17.69 23.35 -13.77
C VAL A 887 18.75 23.50 -14.86
N ASN A 888 19.56 24.56 -14.81
CA ASN A 888 20.67 24.76 -15.73
C ASN A 888 21.70 23.61 -15.63
N PHE A 889 22.10 23.25 -14.40
CA PHE A 889 23.09 22.21 -14.19
C PHE A 889 22.64 20.84 -14.75
N ILE A 890 21.38 20.45 -14.53
CA ILE A 890 20.80 19.20 -15.05
C ILE A 890 20.70 19.23 -16.59
N GLN A 891 20.42 20.38 -17.20
CA GLN A 891 20.30 20.51 -18.66
C GLN A 891 21.66 20.58 -19.37
N GLU A 892 22.67 21.21 -18.75
CA GLU A 892 24.02 21.31 -19.30
C GLU A 892 24.87 20.06 -19.04
N ASN A 893 24.59 19.33 -17.94
CA ASN A 893 25.35 18.16 -17.50
C ASN A 893 24.37 17.01 -17.24
N SER A 894 24.04 16.25 -18.29
CA SER A 894 23.05 15.16 -18.24
C SER A 894 23.36 14.15 -17.13
N PRO A 895 22.46 13.95 -16.13
CA PRO A 895 22.66 12.98 -15.07
C PRO A 895 23.02 11.56 -15.51
N ARG A 896 22.46 11.07 -16.63
CA ARG A 896 22.74 9.72 -17.16
C ARG A 896 24.16 9.53 -17.72
N GLU A 897 24.90 10.61 -17.95
CA GLU A 897 26.26 10.58 -18.48
C GLU A 897 27.33 10.47 -17.36
N ARG A 898 26.98 10.81 -16.11
CA ARG A 898 27.89 10.78 -14.95
C ARG A 898 28.07 9.38 -14.36
N ARG A 899 28.44 8.44 -15.21
CA ARG A 899 28.61 7.03 -14.86
C ARG A 899 29.92 6.79 -14.10
N LEU A 900 29.88 5.86 -13.14
CA LEU A 900 31.06 5.20 -12.59
C LEU A 900 31.67 4.29 -13.67
N LEU A 901 32.40 4.91 -14.60
CA LEU A 901 33.19 4.18 -15.59
C LEU A 901 34.22 3.30 -14.85
N VAL A 902 34.33 2.05 -15.29
CA VAL A 902 35.50 1.22 -14.97
C VAL A 902 36.62 1.68 -15.88
N GLU A 903 37.83 1.84 -15.35
CA GLU A 903 39.02 2.01 -16.18
C GLU A 903 39.33 0.66 -16.84
N GLU A 904 38.92 0.50 -18.10
CA GLU A 904 39.35 -0.65 -18.90
C GLU A 904 40.87 -0.53 -19.15
N GLU A 905 41.64 -1.55 -18.76
CA GLU A 905 43.05 -1.67 -19.15
C GLU A 905 43.13 -1.87 -20.67
N SER A 906 43.23 -0.76 -21.40
CA SER A 906 43.22 -0.77 -22.87
C SER A 906 44.38 -1.61 -23.41
N SER A 907 44.05 -2.62 -24.21
CA SER A 907 44.98 -3.65 -24.71
C SER A 907 45.96 -3.15 -25.77
N ALA A 908 46.91 -2.31 -25.34
CA ALA A 908 47.96 -1.73 -26.18
C ALA A 908 49.03 -2.77 -26.58
N SER A 909 48.70 -3.62 -27.56
CA SER A 909 49.66 -4.47 -28.26
C SER A 909 49.58 -4.28 -29.78
N GLN A 910 50.70 -4.51 -30.47
CA GLN A 910 50.89 -4.40 -31.94
C GLN A 910 51.10 -3.00 -32.55
N SER A 911 52.27 -2.40 -32.29
CA SER A 911 53.13 -1.89 -33.38
C SER A 911 54.61 -1.94 -32.95
N ALA A 912 55.52 -2.11 -33.90
CA ALA A 912 56.96 -2.33 -33.65
C ALA A 912 57.82 -1.47 -34.63
N PRO A 913 59.16 -1.55 -34.64
CA PRO A 913 60.03 -0.99 -33.60
C PRO A 913 61.19 -0.09 -34.15
N ALA A 914 62.04 0.42 -33.23
CA ALA A 914 63.35 1.09 -33.47
C ALA A 914 63.28 2.57 -33.97
N GLU A 915 64.31 3.44 -33.85
CA GLU A 915 65.75 3.29 -33.56
C GLU A 915 66.37 4.39 -32.63
N LEU A 916 67.46 4.01 -31.93
CA LEU A 916 68.71 4.75 -31.63
C LEU A 916 68.78 6.18 -30.97
N LYS A 917 69.42 6.21 -29.78
CA LYS A 917 70.55 7.11 -29.34
C LYS A 917 70.32 8.63 -29.19
N ALA A 918 71.05 9.36 -28.31
CA ALA A 918 71.96 9.00 -27.20
C ALA A 918 72.18 10.22 -26.27
N GLY A 919 72.72 9.98 -25.06
CA GLY A 919 73.28 11.00 -24.18
C GLY A 919 73.74 10.38 -22.85
N SER A 920 74.95 10.66 -22.39
CA SER A 920 75.56 10.06 -21.20
C SER A 920 75.96 11.11 -20.18
N GLU A 921 75.83 10.81 -18.88
CA GLU A 921 76.98 10.68 -17.97
C GLU A 921 76.57 10.17 -16.57
N SER A 922 77.54 9.60 -15.86
CA SER A 922 77.45 9.05 -14.48
C SER A 922 78.74 9.50 -13.75
N PRO A 923 78.88 9.49 -12.39
CA PRO A 923 78.88 8.22 -11.66
C PRO A 923 78.52 8.23 -10.14
N ASN A 924 78.55 7.01 -9.57
CA ASN A 924 78.88 6.61 -8.20
C ASN A 924 77.79 6.06 -7.24
N LEU A 925 78.24 5.03 -6.53
CA LEU A 925 77.61 4.07 -5.60
C LEU A 925 78.10 4.36 -4.15
N PRO A 926 77.72 3.64 -3.06
CA PRO A 926 77.13 2.29 -2.98
C PRO A 926 75.94 2.12 -1.98
N LEU A 927 75.60 0.85 -1.67
CA LEU A 927 74.43 0.37 -0.91
C LEU A 927 74.73 0.08 0.59
N ARG A 928 73.64 -0.24 1.33
CA ARG A 928 73.57 -1.01 2.61
C ARG A 928 73.96 -0.26 3.90
N ASP A 929 73.45 -0.60 5.11
CA ASP A 929 72.71 -1.79 5.60
C ASP A 929 71.71 -1.47 6.75
N LEU A 930 70.80 -2.42 7.02
CA LEU A 930 70.16 -2.81 8.31
C LEU A 930 69.31 -1.86 9.22
N GLN A 931 68.39 -2.58 9.90
CA GLN A 931 67.66 -2.41 11.19
C GLN A 931 68.40 -1.64 12.34
N ASP A 932 67.77 -1.14 13.42
CA ASP A 932 66.51 -1.57 14.10
C ASP A 932 65.83 -0.50 15.03
N GLU A 933 64.63 -0.85 15.55
CA GLU A 933 63.87 -0.39 16.75
C GLU A 933 63.99 1.01 17.44
N ILE A 934 62.83 1.54 17.90
CA ILE A 934 62.63 2.08 19.28
C ILE A 934 61.23 1.67 19.85
N LYS A 935 61.19 1.23 21.12
CA LYS A 935 60.00 0.83 21.95
C LYS A 935 59.54 1.99 22.88
N ILE A 936 58.50 1.97 23.74
CA ILE A 936 57.68 0.96 24.49
C ILE A 936 56.28 1.66 24.77
N VAL A 937 55.30 1.31 25.64
CA VAL A 937 55.06 0.37 26.78
C VAL A 937 53.54 0.02 26.82
N THR A 938 53.11 -1.05 27.50
CA THR A 938 51.83 -1.13 28.29
C THR A 938 52.06 -2.07 29.49
N PRO A 939 51.48 -1.86 30.70
CA PRO A 939 51.95 -2.53 31.93
C PRO A 939 51.32 -3.90 32.25
N GLU A 940 51.98 -4.66 33.13
CA GLU A 940 51.55 -5.97 33.67
C GLU A 940 50.65 -5.83 34.92
N GLY A 941 49.87 -6.87 35.30
CA GLY A 941 49.11 -6.77 36.57
C GLY A 941 48.30 -7.94 37.15
N THR A 942 47.89 -9.00 36.44
CA THR A 942 47.17 -10.16 37.06
C THR A 942 47.32 -11.48 36.31
N GLN A 943 47.37 -12.60 37.05
CA GLN A 943 47.28 -14.00 36.59
C GLN A 943 45.79 -14.40 36.42
N ASN A 944 45.33 -15.58 35.94
CA ASN A 944 45.83 -16.97 35.86
C ASN A 944 44.83 -17.80 34.96
N PRO A 945 44.93 -19.14 34.76
CA PRO A 945 45.99 -20.00 34.19
C PRO A 945 45.54 -20.85 32.95
N GLU A 946 46.48 -21.60 32.34
CA GLU A 946 46.26 -22.79 31.48
C GLU A 946 46.05 -24.09 32.34
N PRO A 947 46.04 -25.38 31.88
CA PRO A 947 46.23 -26.03 30.54
C PRO A 947 45.16 -27.14 30.27
N PRO A 948 45.37 -28.25 29.50
CA PRO A 948 46.34 -28.65 28.44
C PRO A 948 45.66 -28.86 27.04
N GLY A 949 46.32 -29.09 25.88
CA GLY A 949 47.54 -29.87 25.53
C GLY A 949 47.13 -31.30 25.07
N SER A 950 47.74 -31.99 24.09
CA SER A 950 48.90 -31.82 23.18
C SER A 950 48.69 -32.76 21.95
N GLY A 951 49.49 -32.87 20.87
CA GLY A 951 50.79 -32.31 20.48
C GLY A 951 51.18 -32.74 19.04
N ALA A 952 52.36 -32.33 18.56
CA ALA A 952 52.91 -32.57 17.20
C ALA A 952 53.64 -33.95 17.08
N PRO A 953 54.29 -34.40 15.96
CA PRO A 953 54.73 -33.63 14.78
C PRO A 953 54.69 -34.32 13.37
N PHE A 954 55.37 -33.65 12.43
CA PHE A 954 55.61 -33.87 10.99
C PHE A 954 55.91 -35.28 10.43
N LEU A 955 55.57 -35.45 9.15
CA LEU A 955 56.09 -36.44 8.18
C LEU A 955 57.59 -36.21 7.85
N PRO A 956 58.37 -37.26 7.52
CA PRO A 956 58.64 -37.67 6.12
C PRO A 956 58.68 -39.22 5.94
N SER A 957 58.81 -39.87 4.77
CA SER A 957 58.78 -39.53 3.32
C SER A 957 58.73 -40.85 2.50
N GLU A 958 58.74 -40.77 1.15
CA GLU A 958 59.19 -41.84 0.21
C GLU A 958 58.38 -43.16 0.07
N THR A 959 57.61 -43.19 -1.01
CA THR A 959 57.32 -44.28 -2.00
C THR A 959 57.72 -45.77 -1.80
N SER A 960 57.01 -46.64 -2.55
CA SER A 960 57.31 -48.07 -2.88
C SER A 960 56.89 -49.13 -1.83
N LYS A 961 56.38 -50.33 -2.18
CA LYS A 961 56.09 -51.00 -3.49
C LYS A 961 55.20 -52.26 -3.28
N VAL A 962 54.38 -52.66 -4.28
CA VAL A 962 54.05 -54.08 -4.68
C VAL A 962 53.23 -54.95 -3.68
N HIS A 963 52.19 -55.75 -4.03
CA HIS A 963 51.54 -56.12 -5.31
C HIS A 963 50.09 -56.66 -5.14
N ALA A 964 49.35 -56.72 -6.26
CA ALA A 964 48.24 -57.65 -6.63
C ALA A 964 47.13 -57.98 -5.60
N THR A 965 45.84 -57.72 -5.89
CA THR A 965 45.08 -58.49 -6.91
C THR A 965 43.85 -57.74 -7.50
N ILE A 966 43.17 -58.35 -8.47
CA ILE A 966 42.13 -57.84 -9.41
C ILE A 966 40.95 -58.85 -9.38
N PRO A 967 39.66 -58.55 -9.73
CA PRO A 967 39.04 -57.36 -10.36
C PRO A 967 37.89 -56.71 -9.52
N GLY A 968 37.18 -55.65 -9.98
CA GLY A 968 37.43 -54.76 -11.13
C GLY A 968 36.18 -54.05 -11.71
N ARG A 969 36.36 -52.77 -12.05
CA ARG A 969 35.60 -51.88 -12.96
C ARG A 969 34.13 -51.49 -12.70
N ASP A 970 33.99 -50.22 -12.29
CA ASP A 970 33.35 -49.11 -13.04
C ASP A 970 31.83 -49.10 -13.31
N ALA A 971 31.29 -47.91 -13.62
CA ALA A 971 29.86 -47.58 -13.56
C ALA A 971 29.38 -46.67 -14.72
N THR A 972 28.12 -46.22 -14.61
CA THR A 972 27.43 -45.09 -15.30
C THR A 972 26.56 -45.36 -16.55
N THR A 973 25.24 -45.12 -16.39
CA THR A 973 24.22 -44.69 -17.40
C THR A 973 23.84 -45.63 -18.57
N PRO A 974 22.65 -45.48 -19.23
CA PRO A 974 21.62 -44.42 -19.12
C PRO A 974 20.15 -44.89 -18.87
N THR A 975 19.21 -44.00 -19.15
CA THR A 975 17.75 -43.91 -18.86
C THR A 975 16.83 -44.69 -19.86
N PRO A 976 15.47 -44.60 -19.84
CA PRO A 976 14.55 -45.47 -19.09
C PRO A 976 13.58 -46.36 -19.90
N SER A 977 13.07 -47.42 -19.27
CA SER A 977 11.80 -48.13 -19.54
C SER A 977 11.52 -49.11 -18.37
N GLY A 978 10.31 -49.55 -18.01
CA GLY A 978 8.96 -49.27 -18.52
C GLY A 978 8.03 -50.47 -18.22
N ASN A 979 6.82 -50.21 -17.71
CA ASN A 979 5.68 -51.14 -17.51
C ASN A 979 5.73 -52.24 -16.41
N LEU A 980 4.72 -52.15 -15.52
CA LEU A 980 3.76 -53.20 -15.12
C LEU A 980 4.23 -54.59 -14.61
N SER A 981 4.17 -54.77 -13.28
CA SER A 981 3.41 -55.86 -12.63
C SER A 981 3.23 -55.50 -11.13
N CYS A 982 2.03 -55.23 -10.61
CA CYS A 982 1.01 -56.22 -10.26
C CYS A 982 1.53 -57.34 -9.34
N PHE A 983 1.48 -57.10 -8.03
CA PHE A 983 1.10 -58.13 -7.05
C PHE A 983 -0.01 -57.57 -6.14
N HIS A 984 -0.83 -58.46 -5.61
CA HIS A 984 -2.20 -58.16 -5.21
C HIS A 984 -2.56 -59.02 -4.00
N VAL A 985 -3.01 -58.38 -2.91
CA VAL A 985 -3.55 -58.98 -1.66
C VAL A 985 -2.59 -59.98 -0.92
N ASP A 986 -2.77 -60.32 0.36
CA ASP A 986 -3.98 -60.24 1.20
C ASP A 986 -3.75 -59.91 2.69
N LEU A 987 -4.87 -59.69 3.38
CA LEU A 987 -5.10 -59.51 4.82
C LEU A 987 -4.21 -60.32 5.78
N HIS A 988 -3.77 -59.72 6.90
CA HIS A 988 -4.48 -59.89 8.19
C HIS A 988 -3.84 -59.15 9.39
N ILE A 989 -4.70 -58.83 10.36
CA ILE A 989 -4.48 -58.18 11.69
C ILE A 989 -4.35 -56.66 11.61
#